data_AF-A0A521N4L2-F1
#
_entry.id   AF-A0A521N4L2-F1
#
_cell.length_a   1.000
_cell.length_b   1.000
_cell.length_c   1.000
_cell.angle_alpha   90.00
_cell.angle_beta   90.00
_cell.angle_gamma   90.00
#
_symmetry.space_group_name_H-M   'P 1'
#
loop_
_entity.id
_entity.type
_entity.pdbx_description
1 polymer ?
#
loop_
_entity_poly.entity_id
_entity_poly.type
_entity_poly.pdbx_seq_one_letter_code
_entity_poly.pdbx_strand_id
1 'polypeptide(L)'
;MKKIIAFASLIVLMAFGMPEKKIRIFLIGDSTMADKPLAENPERGWGQLFPDFLTEAVQVKNYAVNGRSTKSFIKEGRWDSVMKNLQANDYVLIQFGHNDQKKEDSNRYAAPQGLYRDNLIRFIKETRLKGATPILVTPVMRRKFDASGKFVDQHGEYPDAVRAVAKEMNVLLIDLHKSSEALIEKEGVEGSKKLFLWIDPKHFKAAAGGKKDDTHFSVYGAASVASLVCAAITEKNFPLAQYLKPSAHPEKLAYELPKIYQPHFKKDTFNILGFGAMNDGVTLNTKAIQATIDACEKNGGGTVLIPAGLWLTGPIVLKSNIELHAVRGALVSFTEDKTQYPLVASSFEGVEAARCQSPISATDAENIAITGAGIFNGSGNVWRPVKKGKITDSEWKNLQRTGFLSADKSSWYPSASALKGSVAGDVGKLSSGKKLSDFEEVRDFLRPNFLRISQCKNVLLQGVTFENSPAWTMHLAVSQHITIKNVTVKNPWYGQNTDALDLESCANVLIDGCSFDTGDDGICIKSGRDEEGRKRGIPTENVIAQNTTVYHSHGGFVIGSEMSGGARNIFVSNCTFIGSDIGLRFKTTRGRGGVVEKIYASNIRMKDIAGEAILFDMYYMAKDPVPLAGEKAEMPKIETLPVNEGTPVFRDFFFSDIVCRGAEKAIFIRGIPEMNIRNVQISNAVLQSRKGIECTEATGVVLKNIRLVTAEPSPLVYIQNSNGISIDNLMYDLPTDLLFSVTGDRSANIKVSQTDFSKAKTKTSFGFGAQPSSLIIK
;
A
#
# COMPACT_ATOMS: atom_id res chain seq x y z
N MET A 1 54.26 30.88 8.63
CA MET A 1 53.79 29.52 8.98
C MET A 1 53.00 29.44 10.29
N LYS A 2 53.48 29.98 11.43
CA LYS A 2 52.74 29.88 12.73
C LYS A 2 51.31 30.47 12.75
N LYS A 3 51.03 31.55 11.99
CA LYS A 3 49.68 32.14 11.89
C LYS A 3 48.71 31.36 10.99
N ILE A 4 49.23 30.60 10.02
CA ILE A 4 48.41 29.77 9.10
C ILE A 4 48.02 28.46 9.80
N ILE A 5 48.91 27.91 10.62
CA ILE A 5 48.61 26.72 11.44
C ILE A 5 47.54 27.05 12.49
N ALA A 6 47.62 28.20 13.16
CA ALA A 6 46.60 28.62 14.14
C ALA A 6 45.21 28.85 13.50
N PHE A 7 45.16 29.34 12.26
CA PHE A 7 43.89 29.55 11.54
C PHE A 7 43.29 28.24 11.03
N ALA A 8 44.13 27.28 10.59
CA ALA A 8 43.70 25.94 10.22
C ALA A 8 43.19 25.12 11.43
N SER A 9 43.80 25.28 12.61
CA SER A 9 43.33 24.65 13.85
C SER A 9 41.97 25.19 14.32
N LEU A 10 41.68 26.47 14.08
CA LEU A 10 40.39 27.08 14.42
C LEU A 10 39.24 26.59 13.51
N ILE A 11 39.53 26.34 12.22
CA ILE A 11 38.56 25.80 11.26
C ILE A 11 38.27 24.32 11.53
N VAL A 12 39.28 23.54 11.94
CA VAL A 12 39.07 22.13 12.35
C VAL A 12 38.26 22.04 13.66
N LEU A 13 38.40 22.99 14.59
CA LEU A 13 37.56 23.05 15.79
C LEU A 13 36.12 23.51 15.52
N MET A 14 35.87 24.30 14.47
CA MET A 14 34.50 24.64 14.02
C MET A 14 33.82 23.51 13.22
N ALA A 15 34.60 22.56 12.68
CA ALA A 15 34.06 21.38 11.97
C ALA A 15 33.53 20.30 12.92
N PHE A 16 33.87 20.37 14.21
CA PHE A 16 33.25 19.56 15.28
C PHE A 16 32.17 20.37 15.99
N GLY A 17 31.07 20.65 15.29
CA GLY A 17 29.85 21.09 15.98
C GLY A 17 29.54 20.11 17.10
N MET A 18 29.39 20.60 18.34
CA MET A 18 28.95 19.75 19.44
C MET A 18 27.66 19.03 18.99
N PRO A 19 27.55 17.71 19.17
CA PRO A 19 26.34 16.99 18.77
C PRO A 19 25.14 17.68 19.42
N GLU A 20 24.18 18.06 18.59
CA GLU A 20 22.98 18.76 19.04
C GLU A 20 22.31 17.95 20.16
N LYS A 21 22.02 18.59 21.29
CA LYS A 21 21.51 17.89 22.47
C LYS A 21 20.13 17.30 22.13
N LYS A 22 20.07 15.98 21.97
CA LYS A 22 18.81 15.26 21.71
C LYS A 22 17.79 15.55 22.81
N ILE A 23 16.53 15.78 22.41
CA ILE A 23 15.40 15.79 23.34
C ILE A 23 15.23 14.39 23.89
N ARG A 24 15.06 14.26 25.21
CA ARG A 24 14.94 12.95 25.85
C ARG A 24 13.52 12.77 26.35
N ILE A 25 12.94 11.63 26.01
CA ILE A 25 11.62 11.23 26.47
C ILE A 25 11.77 10.00 27.36
N PHE A 26 11.46 10.16 28.63
CA PHE A 26 11.44 9.07 29.60
C PHE A 26 10.04 8.49 29.63
N LEU A 27 9.93 7.17 29.46
CA LEU A 27 8.67 6.45 29.60
C LEU A 27 8.69 5.73 30.94
N ILE A 28 7.71 5.98 31.81
CA ILE A 28 7.53 5.22 33.05
C ILE A 28 6.14 4.58 33.05
N GLY A 29 6.10 3.30 33.37
CA GLY A 29 4.83 2.57 33.35
C GLY A 29 4.95 1.08 33.59
N ASP A 30 3.91 0.38 33.17
CA ASP A 30 3.72 -1.05 33.39
C ASP A 30 4.03 -1.90 32.14
N SER A 31 3.52 -3.13 32.11
CA SER A 31 3.82 -4.12 31.08
C SER A 31 3.31 -3.75 29.69
N THR A 32 2.32 -2.88 29.54
CA THR A 32 1.79 -2.49 28.22
C THR A 32 2.70 -1.49 27.50
N MET A 33 3.58 -0.81 28.24
CA MET A 33 4.56 0.17 27.74
C MET A 33 5.98 -0.41 27.66
N ALA A 34 6.32 -1.39 28.50
CA ALA A 34 7.68 -1.90 28.68
C ALA A 34 8.30 -2.57 27.44
N ASP A 35 9.63 -2.50 27.34
CA ASP A 35 10.40 -3.23 26.34
C ASP A 35 10.36 -4.75 26.59
N LYS A 36 10.32 -5.50 25.50
CA LYS A 36 10.26 -6.97 25.50
C LYS A 36 11.43 -7.55 24.72
N PRO A 37 11.96 -8.74 25.12
CA PRO A 37 12.94 -9.46 24.33
C PRO A 37 12.46 -9.68 22.89
N LEU A 38 13.34 -9.52 21.91
CA LEU A 38 12.97 -9.64 20.48
C LEU A 38 12.95 -11.08 19.98
N ALA A 39 13.89 -11.91 20.45
CA ALA A 39 14.04 -13.27 19.97
C ALA A 39 12.90 -14.17 20.46
N GLU A 40 12.18 -14.78 19.51
CA GLU A 40 11.16 -15.80 19.77
C GLU A 40 10.03 -15.37 20.72
N ASN A 41 9.80 -14.06 20.80
CA ASN A 41 8.77 -13.45 21.63
C ASN A 41 7.96 -12.44 20.79
N PRO A 42 6.66 -12.68 20.61
CA PRO A 42 5.77 -11.80 19.83
C PRO A 42 5.25 -10.60 20.62
N GLU A 43 5.43 -10.58 21.95
CA GLU A 43 4.96 -9.49 22.82
C GLU A 43 5.76 -8.21 22.59
N ARG A 44 5.09 -7.07 22.50
CA ARG A 44 5.71 -5.73 22.48
C ARG A 44 4.95 -4.80 23.41
N GLY A 45 5.67 -3.90 24.07
CA GLY A 45 5.06 -2.73 24.69
C GLY A 45 4.92 -1.60 23.67
N TRP A 46 3.91 -0.76 23.79
CA TRP A 46 3.78 0.38 22.88
C TRP A 46 4.95 1.35 23.01
N GLY A 47 5.53 1.49 24.21
CA GLY A 47 6.72 2.31 24.45
C GLY A 47 7.97 1.80 23.74
N GLN A 48 8.00 0.52 23.39
CA GLN A 48 9.07 -0.10 22.60
C GLN A 48 9.00 0.28 21.12
N LEU A 49 7.80 0.51 20.58
CA LEU A 49 7.60 0.87 19.16
C LEU A 49 7.34 2.36 18.95
N PHE A 50 7.06 3.13 20.00
CA PHE A 50 6.95 4.58 19.95
C PHE A 50 8.16 5.29 19.30
N PRO A 51 9.43 4.87 19.52
CA PRO A 51 10.58 5.49 18.86
C PRO A 51 10.53 5.43 17.33
N ASP A 52 9.86 4.45 16.72
CA ASP A 52 9.77 4.30 15.26
C ASP A 52 9.04 5.48 14.59
N PHE A 53 8.24 6.21 15.36
CA PHE A 53 7.45 7.37 14.94
C PHE A 53 8.08 8.72 15.30
N LEU A 54 9.32 8.74 15.78
CA LEU A 54 10.04 9.94 16.16
C LEU A 54 11.24 10.20 15.24
N THR A 55 11.63 11.46 15.12
CA THR A 55 12.87 11.83 14.41
C THR A 55 14.10 11.44 15.22
N GLU A 56 15.26 11.40 14.56
CA GLU A 56 16.54 11.07 15.22
C GLU A 56 16.99 12.09 16.27
N ALA A 57 16.35 13.27 16.31
CA ALA A 57 16.56 14.31 17.32
C ALA A 57 16.05 13.90 18.71
N VAL A 58 15.28 12.82 18.80
CA VAL A 58 14.75 12.30 20.07
C VAL A 58 15.51 11.05 20.52
N GLN A 59 15.77 10.97 21.82
CA GLN A 59 16.18 9.76 22.50
C GLN A 59 15.07 9.31 23.45
N VAL A 60 14.46 8.17 23.19
CA VAL A 60 13.53 7.55 24.12
C VAL A 60 14.29 6.69 25.12
N LYS A 61 13.99 6.85 26.42
CA LYS A 61 14.48 6.01 27.50
C LYS A 61 13.29 5.33 28.17
N ASN A 62 13.05 4.07 27.82
CA ASN A 62 11.94 3.31 28.36
C ASN A 62 12.32 2.67 29.71
N TYR A 63 11.75 3.20 30.79
CA TYR A 63 11.88 2.67 32.15
C TYR A 63 10.64 1.90 32.59
N ALA A 64 9.65 1.69 31.72
CA ALA A 64 8.49 0.89 32.06
C ALA A 64 8.86 -0.57 32.28
N VAL A 65 8.18 -1.23 33.24
CA VAL A 65 8.54 -2.58 33.67
C VAL A 65 7.31 -3.45 33.89
N ASN A 66 7.43 -4.71 33.46
CA ASN A 66 6.37 -5.69 33.59
C ASN A 66 5.87 -5.83 35.03
N GLY A 67 4.54 -5.78 35.20
CA GLY A 67 3.88 -6.05 36.47
C GLY A 67 4.10 -4.99 37.55
N ARG A 68 4.58 -3.78 37.22
CA ARG A 68 4.75 -2.71 38.21
C ARG A 68 3.50 -1.85 38.30
N SER A 69 3.14 -1.48 39.52
CA SER A 69 2.22 -0.40 39.86
C SER A 69 3.00 0.86 40.25
N THR A 70 2.33 1.99 40.44
CA THR A 70 2.97 3.21 40.98
C THR A 70 3.70 2.93 42.30
N LYS A 71 3.05 2.18 43.20
CA LYS A 71 3.59 1.80 44.51
C LYS A 71 4.84 0.93 44.41
N SER A 72 4.79 -0.15 43.63
CA SER A 72 5.95 -1.05 43.51
C SER A 72 7.10 -0.38 42.75
N PHE A 73 6.79 0.46 41.76
CA PHE A 73 7.81 1.19 40.99
C PHE A 73 8.64 2.13 41.87
N ILE A 74 7.98 2.82 42.81
CA ILE A 74 8.63 3.64 43.84
C ILE A 74 9.40 2.75 44.83
N LYS A 75 8.75 1.72 45.39
CA LYS A 75 9.36 0.85 46.41
C LYS A 75 10.63 0.14 45.92
N GLU A 76 10.68 -0.23 44.63
CA GLU A 76 11.83 -0.87 44.00
C GLU A 76 12.97 0.13 43.62
N GLY A 77 12.85 1.42 43.95
CA GLY A 77 13.86 2.44 43.63
C GLY A 77 13.94 2.79 42.14
N ARG A 78 12.97 2.39 41.32
CA ARG A 78 12.99 2.64 39.87
C ARG A 78 12.74 4.10 39.56
N TRP A 79 11.85 4.74 40.33
CA TRP A 79 11.65 6.18 40.21
C TRP A 79 12.91 6.97 40.60
N ASP A 80 13.62 6.54 41.64
CA ASP A 80 14.90 7.16 42.02
C ASP A 80 15.95 7.04 40.91
N SER A 81 15.98 5.90 40.21
CA SER A 81 16.83 5.72 39.02
C SER A 81 16.46 6.68 37.88
N VAL A 82 15.17 6.93 37.64
CA VAL A 82 14.73 7.93 36.65
C VAL A 82 15.19 9.32 37.08
N MET A 83 14.93 9.70 38.33
CA MET A 83 15.28 11.00 38.89
C MET A 83 16.79 11.29 38.89
N LYS A 84 17.63 10.26 39.02
CA LYS A 84 19.09 10.37 38.89
C LYS A 84 19.53 10.72 37.47
N ASN A 85 18.77 10.31 36.46
CA ASN A 85 19.10 10.49 35.04
C ASN A 85 18.38 11.67 34.37
N LEU A 86 17.31 12.17 34.99
CA LEU A 86 16.49 13.27 34.50
C LEU A 86 17.23 14.60 34.54
N GLN A 87 17.06 15.42 33.51
CA GLN A 87 17.64 16.76 33.35
C GLN A 87 16.54 17.75 32.93
N ALA A 88 16.87 19.04 33.03
CA ALA A 88 16.01 20.08 32.51
C ALA A 88 15.74 19.90 31.00
N ASN A 89 14.50 20.21 30.60
CA ASN A 89 13.94 20.06 29.24
C ASN A 89 13.67 18.62 28.77
N ASP A 90 13.84 17.60 29.62
CA ASP A 90 13.34 16.26 29.31
C ASP A 90 11.82 16.20 29.39
N TYR A 91 11.23 15.17 28.78
CA TYR A 91 9.82 14.81 28.96
C TYR A 91 9.69 13.50 29.72
N VAL A 92 8.64 13.37 30.55
CA VAL A 92 8.32 12.12 31.25
C VAL A 92 6.87 11.74 30.96
N LEU A 93 6.66 10.68 30.18
CA LEU A 93 5.32 10.09 29.95
C LEU A 93 5.05 9.05 31.04
N ILE A 94 3.93 9.22 31.73
CA ILE A 94 3.58 8.47 32.94
C ILE A 94 2.30 7.69 32.69
N GLN A 95 2.38 6.35 32.59
CA GLN A 95 1.22 5.47 32.42
C GLN A 95 1.21 4.32 33.44
N PHE A 96 0.26 4.34 34.37
CA PHE A 96 0.04 3.27 35.36
C PHE A 96 -1.45 3.04 35.57
N GLY A 97 -1.84 2.03 36.36
CA GLY A 97 -3.24 1.72 36.68
C GLY A 97 -3.54 0.22 36.65
N HIS A 98 -2.99 -0.51 35.68
CA HIS A 98 -3.26 -1.94 35.48
C HIS A 98 -2.91 -2.83 36.69
N ASN A 99 -1.80 -2.51 37.34
CA ASN A 99 -1.31 -3.26 38.49
C ASN A 99 -1.71 -2.60 39.82
N ASP A 100 -2.00 -1.30 39.80
CA ASP A 100 -2.48 -0.54 40.96
C ASP A 100 -3.86 -1.01 41.43
N GLN A 101 -4.69 -1.55 40.53
CA GLN A 101 -6.02 -2.09 40.84
C GLN A 101 -6.04 -3.47 41.53
N LYS A 102 -4.89 -4.12 41.73
CA LYS A 102 -4.80 -5.48 42.32
C LYS A 102 -4.92 -5.45 43.85
N LYS A 103 -6.14 -5.29 44.38
CA LYS A 103 -6.46 -5.17 45.83
C LYS A 103 -5.83 -6.26 46.69
N GLU A 104 -5.71 -7.46 46.14
CA GLU A 104 -5.27 -8.69 46.78
C GLU A 104 -3.73 -8.77 46.84
N ASP A 105 -3.02 -7.95 46.06
CA ASP A 105 -1.56 -7.85 46.07
C ASP A 105 -1.15 -6.55 46.80
N SER A 106 -0.91 -6.64 48.10
CA SER A 106 -0.58 -5.48 48.94
C SER A 106 0.71 -4.77 48.52
N ASN A 107 1.62 -5.43 47.78
CA ASN A 107 2.82 -4.81 47.24
C ASN A 107 2.52 -3.92 46.03
N ARG A 108 1.42 -4.17 45.31
CA ARG A 108 1.04 -3.44 44.11
C ARG A 108 -0.15 -2.50 44.31
N TYR A 109 -1.12 -2.89 45.13
CA TYR A 109 -2.37 -2.14 45.30
C TYR A 109 -2.12 -0.70 45.72
N ALA A 110 -2.75 0.22 44.99
CA ALA A 110 -2.82 1.64 45.33
C ALA A 110 -4.23 2.14 44.98
N ALA A 111 -5.00 2.57 45.99
CA ALA A 111 -6.37 3.05 45.77
C ALA A 111 -6.40 4.29 44.85
N PRO A 112 -7.35 4.38 43.90
CA PRO A 112 -7.34 5.39 42.84
C PRO A 112 -7.41 6.82 43.37
N GLN A 113 -8.26 7.09 44.37
CA GLN A 113 -8.37 8.40 45.04
C GLN A 113 -7.43 8.57 46.25
N GLY A 114 -6.54 7.62 46.49
CA GLY A 114 -5.55 7.66 47.58
C GLY A 114 -4.14 7.54 47.04
N LEU A 115 -3.42 6.50 47.48
CA LEU A 115 -1.99 6.33 47.18
C LEU A 115 -1.65 6.39 45.67
N TYR A 116 -2.53 5.94 44.77
CA TYR A 116 -2.27 6.02 43.32
C TYR A 116 -2.17 7.48 42.88
N ARG A 117 -3.17 8.27 43.24
CA ARG A 117 -3.22 9.73 43.00
C ARG A 117 -2.03 10.44 43.63
N ASP A 118 -1.70 10.12 44.89
CA ASP A 118 -0.55 10.71 45.58
C ASP A 118 0.76 10.42 44.84
N ASN A 119 0.93 9.20 44.34
CA ASN A 119 2.11 8.82 43.56
C ASN A 119 2.17 9.55 42.21
N LEU A 120 1.04 9.74 41.51
CA LEU A 120 1.02 10.52 40.28
C LEU A 120 1.42 11.99 40.54
N ILE A 121 0.88 12.59 41.59
CA ILE A 121 1.25 13.95 42.01
C ILE A 121 2.74 14.02 42.36
N ARG A 122 3.28 13.01 43.05
CA ARG A 122 4.71 12.89 43.36
C ARG A 122 5.56 12.87 42.09
N PHE A 123 5.25 12.00 41.13
CA PHE A 123 5.97 11.93 39.86
C PHE A 123 5.97 13.27 39.11
N ILE A 124 4.81 13.97 39.08
CA ILE A 124 4.68 15.30 38.46
C ILE A 124 5.56 16.33 39.15
N LYS A 125 5.45 16.44 40.48
CA LYS A 125 6.20 17.43 41.27
C LYS A 125 7.70 17.21 41.12
N GLU A 126 8.15 15.97 41.25
CA GLU A 126 9.57 15.62 41.17
C GLU A 126 10.12 15.80 39.74
N THR A 127 9.34 15.47 38.70
CA THR A 127 9.70 15.78 37.31
C THR A 127 9.93 17.28 37.11
N ARG A 128 8.99 18.11 37.60
CA ARG A 128 9.10 19.58 37.51
C ARG A 128 10.29 20.13 38.31
N LEU A 129 10.60 19.55 39.47
CA LEU A 129 11.78 19.93 40.27
C LEU A 129 13.10 19.73 39.50
N LYS A 130 13.14 18.81 38.53
CA LYS A 130 14.30 18.61 37.64
C LYS A 130 14.29 19.52 36.41
N GLY A 131 13.29 20.40 36.27
CA GLY A 131 13.08 21.23 35.08
C GLY A 131 12.57 20.44 33.87
N ALA A 132 12.05 19.23 34.08
CA ALA A 132 11.47 18.39 33.02
C ALA A 132 9.95 18.56 32.95
N THR A 133 9.36 18.16 31.82
CA THR A 133 7.93 18.29 31.52
C THR A 133 7.21 16.96 31.73
N PRO A 134 6.34 16.82 32.74
CA PRO A 134 5.52 15.63 32.89
C PRO A 134 4.38 15.61 31.87
N ILE A 135 4.03 14.42 31.39
CA ILE A 135 2.86 14.13 30.57
C ILE A 135 2.16 12.93 31.20
N LEU A 136 0.91 13.10 31.63
CA LEU A 136 0.11 11.99 32.12
C LEU A 136 -0.53 11.24 30.95
N VAL A 137 -0.53 9.92 31.03
CA VAL A 137 -1.17 9.02 30.07
C VAL A 137 -2.16 8.15 30.84
N THR A 138 -3.44 8.17 30.46
CA THR A 138 -4.43 7.28 31.08
C THR A 138 -4.08 5.81 30.80
N PRO A 139 -4.48 4.85 31.67
CA PRO A 139 -4.24 3.43 31.41
C PRO A 139 -4.84 3.03 30.05
N VAL A 140 -4.05 2.38 29.20
CA VAL A 140 -4.54 1.82 27.93
C VAL A 140 -5.55 0.69 28.20
N MET A 141 -6.55 0.53 27.33
CA MET A 141 -7.60 -0.48 27.50
C MET A 141 -7.07 -1.92 27.46
N ARG A 142 -7.70 -2.77 28.28
CA ARG A 142 -7.67 -4.22 28.14
C ARG A 142 -8.82 -4.63 27.23
N ARG A 143 -8.62 -5.68 26.45
CA ARG A 143 -9.70 -6.24 25.63
C ARG A 143 -10.67 -7.01 26.53
N LYS A 144 -11.92 -6.59 26.57
CA LYS A 144 -13.00 -7.38 27.16
C LYS A 144 -14.31 -7.03 26.51
N PHE A 145 -15.10 -8.07 26.24
CA PHE A 145 -16.44 -7.95 25.72
C PHE A 145 -17.39 -8.76 26.61
N ASP A 146 -18.62 -8.30 26.74
CA ASP A 146 -19.69 -9.10 27.35
C ASP A 146 -20.24 -10.15 26.36
N ALA A 147 -21.22 -10.92 26.81
CA ALA A 147 -21.84 -11.97 26.01
C ALA A 147 -22.57 -11.45 24.74
N SER A 148 -22.90 -10.15 24.70
CA SER A 148 -23.52 -9.49 23.52
C SER A 148 -22.48 -8.95 22.54
N GLY A 149 -21.18 -9.05 22.86
CA GLY A 149 -20.11 -8.48 22.06
C GLY A 149 -19.90 -6.99 22.29
N LYS A 150 -20.50 -6.40 23.34
CA LYS A 150 -20.27 -5.00 23.72
C LYS A 150 -19.00 -4.89 24.55
N PHE A 151 -18.19 -3.87 24.28
CA PHE A 151 -16.95 -3.64 25.02
C PHE A 151 -17.21 -3.34 26.51
N VAL A 152 -16.33 -3.82 27.39
CA VAL A 152 -16.43 -3.67 28.84
C VAL A 152 -15.12 -3.15 29.43
N ASP A 153 -15.17 -1.92 29.95
CA ASP A 153 -14.07 -1.29 30.70
C ASP A 153 -13.63 -2.16 31.90
N GLN A 154 -12.32 -2.24 32.16
CA GLN A 154 -11.70 -3.04 33.23
C GLN A 154 -10.85 -2.22 34.23
N HIS A 155 -10.88 -0.89 34.13
CA HIS A 155 -10.00 0.03 34.85
C HIS A 155 -10.74 0.90 35.87
N GLY A 156 -12.07 0.92 35.88
CA GLY A 156 -12.86 1.60 36.93
C GLY A 156 -12.47 3.07 37.09
N GLU A 157 -12.21 3.53 38.32
CA GLU A 157 -11.91 4.95 38.60
C GLU A 157 -10.50 5.41 38.23
N TYR A 158 -9.58 4.51 37.85
CA TYR A 158 -8.17 4.86 37.62
C TYR A 158 -7.96 5.86 36.48
N PRO A 159 -8.60 5.73 35.29
CA PRO A 159 -8.50 6.72 34.22
C PRO A 159 -9.00 8.10 34.65
N ASP A 160 -10.10 8.16 35.41
CA ASP A 160 -10.64 9.42 35.92
C ASP A 160 -9.73 10.07 36.96
N ALA A 161 -9.09 9.27 37.82
CA ALA A 161 -8.06 9.78 38.73
C ALA A 161 -6.90 10.44 37.97
N VAL A 162 -6.43 9.84 36.86
CA VAL A 162 -5.39 10.44 35.99
C VAL A 162 -5.89 11.75 35.37
N ARG A 163 -7.10 11.77 34.80
CA ARG A 163 -7.71 12.98 34.21
C ARG A 163 -7.84 14.11 35.25
N ALA A 164 -8.30 13.78 36.45
CA ALA A 164 -8.46 14.72 37.54
C ALA A 164 -7.11 15.30 37.99
N VAL A 165 -6.09 14.47 38.19
CA VAL A 165 -4.73 14.94 38.54
C VAL A 165 -4.14 15.80 37.43
N ALA A 166 -4.30 15.43 36.16
CA ALA A 166 -3.80 16.22 35.04
C ALA A 166 -4.42 17.61 34.99
N LYS A 167 -5.75 17.70 35.20
CA LYS A 167 -6.47 18.97 35.29
C LYS A 167 -6.02 19.81 36.48
N GLU A 168 -5.97 19.22 37.67
CA GLU A 168 -5.60 19.92 38.92
C GLU A 168 -4.16 20.45 38.88
N MET A 169 -3.23 19.63 38.41
CA MET A 169 -1.81 19.98 38.37
C MET A 169 -1.43 20.78 37.12
N ASN A 170 -2.39 21.04 36.22
CA ASN A 170 -2.18 21.64 34.89
C ASN A 170 -1.05 20.95 34.11
N VAL A 171 -1.22 19.66 33.85
CA VAL A 171 -0.26 18.78 33.16
C VAL A 171 -0.84 18.31 31.84
N LEU A 172 0.00 18.16 30.81
CA LEU A 172 -0.40 17.61 29.52
C LEU A 172 -0.95 16.18 29.69
N LEU A 173 -2.05 15.88 28.99
CA LEU A 173 -2.77 14.61 29.11
C LEU A 173 -2.94 13.92 27.76
N ILE A 174 -2.52 12.66 27.68
CA ILE A 174 -2.87 11.73 26.61
C ILE A 174 -3.93 10.76 27.14
N ASP A 175 -5.15 10.87 26.62
CA ASP A 175 -6.25 9.99 27.04
C ASP A 175 -6.26 8.69 26.22
N LEU A 176 -5.26 7.85 26.49
CA LEU A 176 -5.06 6.58 25.79
C LEU A 176 -6.16 5.57 26.09
N HIS A 177 -6.78 5.64 27.26
CA HIS A 177 -7.97 4.88 27.63
C HIS A 177 -9.08 5.06 26.58
N LYS A 178 -9.48 6.31 26.33
CA LYS A 178 -10.55 6.64 25.35
C LYS A 178 -10.17 6.24 23.92
N SER A 179 -8.95 6.54 23.48
CA SER A 179 -8.56 6.28 22.10
C SER A 179 -8.34 4.78 21.82
N SER A 180 -7.86 4.02 22.80
CA SER A 180 -7.72 2.56 22.66
C SER A 180 -9.05 1.81 22.77
N GLU A 181 -10.02 2.32 23.54
CA GLU A 181 -11.40 1.83 23.53
C GLU A 181 -12.00 1.91 22.13
N ALA A 182 -11.97 3.11 21.53
CA ALA A 182 -12.48 3.32 20.17
C ALA A 182 -11.80 2.43 19.13
N LEU A 183 -10.50 2.16 19.27
CA LEU A 183 -9.77 1.22 18.42
C LEU A 183 -10.28 -0.23 18.60
N ILE A 184 -10.45 -0.69 19.84
CA ILE A 184 -10.91 -2.05 20.14
C ILE A 184 -12.36 -2.25 19.69
N GLU A 185 -13.23 -1.27 19.93
CA GLU A 185 -14.63 -1.28 19.49
C GLU A 185 -14.74 -1.32 17.97
N LYS A 186 -13.95 -0.50 17.26
CA LYS A 186 -13.91 -0.49 15.79
C LYS A 186 -13.51 -1.86 15.23
N GLU A 187 -12.57 -2.53 15.85
CA GLU A 187 -12.10 -3.86 15.44
C GLU A 187 -13.05 -5.00 15.88
N GLY A 188 -13.92 -4.74 16.85
CA GLY A 188 -14.88 -5.71 17.37
C GLY A 188 -14.22 -6.91 18.07
N VAL A 189 -15.02 -7.92 18.41
CA VAL A 189 -14.54 -9.10 19.17
C VAL A 189 -13.41 -9.82 18.44
N GLU A 190 -13.63 -10.24 17.20
CA GLU A 190 -12.65 -11.07 16.48
C GLU A 190 -11.48 -10.24 15.92
N GLY A 191 -11.76 -9.09 15.31
CA GLY A 191 -10.72 -8.24 14.71
C GLY A 191 -9.73 -7.71 15.74
N SER A 192 -10.18 -7.42 16.97
CA SER A 192 -9.30 -6.89 18.02
C SER A 192 -8.27 -7.90 18.53
N LYS A 193 -8.45 -9.22 18.32
CA LYS A 193 -7.47 -10.23 18.78
C LYS A 193 -6.06 -9.96 18.25
N LYS A 194 -5.92 -9.47 17.01
CA LYS A 194 -4.63 -9.14 16.39
C LYS A 194 -3.87 -8.00 17.11
N LEU A 195 -4.56 -7.17 17.89
CA LEU A 195 -3.92 -6.15 18.72
C LEU A 195 -3.23 -6.78 19.94
N PHE A 196 -3.69 -7.95 20.38
CA PHE A 196 -3.26 -8.58 21.63
C PHE A 196 -2.52 -9.91 21.36
N LEU A 197 -2.15 -10.61 22.43
CA LEU A 197 -1.44 -11.89 22.33
C LEU A 197 -2.43 -13.06 22.36
N TRP A 198 -3.04 -13.28 21.21
CA TRP A 198 -3.81 -14.47 20.88
C TRP A 198 -2.99 -15.35 19.95
N ILE A 199 -2.25 -16.27 20.55
CA ILE A 199 -1.21 -17.09 19.91
C ILE A 199 -1.56 -18.55 20.09
N ASP A 200 -1.60 -19.28 18.99
CA ASP A 200 -1.77 -20.72 19.03
C ASP A 200 -0.47 -21.44 19.45
N PRO A 201 -0.57 -22.65 20.04
CA PRO A 201 0.59 -23.41 20.45
C PRO A 201 1.61 -23.63 19.32
N LYS A 202 2.90 -23.71 19.68
CA LYS A 202 4.05 -23.98 18.78
C LYS A 202 4.40 -22.91 17.74
N HIS A 203 3.80 -21.72 17.78
CA HIS A 203 4.22 -20.60 16.93
C HIS A 203 5.52 -19.94 17.42
N PHE A 204 5.63 -19.71 18.73
CA PHE A 204 6.76 -19.02 19.35
C PHE A 204 7.27 -19.78 20.56
N LYS A 205 8.59 -19.78 20.78
CA LYS A 205 9.19 -20.43 21.96
C LYS A 205 8.68 -19.84 23.28
N ALA A 206 8.52 -18.51 23.35
CA ALA A 206 8.01 -17.84 24.55
C ALA A 206 6.53 -18.15 24.86
N ALA A 207 5.79 -18.75 23.91
CA ALA A 207 4.38 -19.13 24.03
C ALA A 207 4.15 -20.55 23.49
N ALA A 208 5.02 -21.50 23.87
CA ALA A 208 5.00 -22.86 23.30
C ALA A 208 3.64 -23.57 23.48
N GLY A 209 2.97 -23.36 24.62
CA GLY A 209 1.62 -23.87 24.91
C GLY A 209 0.47 -23.00 24.41
N GLY A 210 0.76 -21.97 23.60
CA GLY A 210 -0.19 -20.92 23.22
C GLY A 210 -0.33 -19.85 24.29
N LYS A 211 -1.02 -18.77 23.95
CA LYS A 211 -1.31 -17.64 24.84
C LYS A 211 -2.65 -17.00 24.43
N LYS A 212 -3.54 -16.76 25.39
CA LYS A 212 -4.74 -15.94 25.23
C LYS A 212 -4.67 -14.84 26.27
N ASP A 213 -4.18 -13.68 25.85
CA ASP A 213 -3.89 -12.57 26.73
C ASP A 213 -4.44 -11.29 26.12
N ASP A 214 -5.41 -10.71 26.83
CA ASP A 214 -6.18 -9.53 26.44
C ASP A 214 -5.61 -8.21 27.01
N THR A 215 -4.37 -8.24 27.54
CA THR A 215 -3.70 -7.06 28.10
C THR A 215 -2.44 -6.69 27.34
N HIS A 216 -1.63 -7.68 26.94
CA HIS A 216 -0.35 -7.43 26.28
C HIS A 216 -0.50 -7.44 24.77
N PHE A 217 0.32 -6.65 24.09
CA PHE A 217 0.16 -6.41 22.65
C PHE A 217 1.05 -7.30 21.81
N SER A 218 0.54 -7.64 20.63
CA SER A 218 1.36 -8.07 19.49
C SER A 218 2.20 -6.89 18.97
N VAL A 219 3.09 -7.15 18.01
CA VAL A 219 3.81 -6.07 17.28
C VAL A 219 2.81 -5.09 16.64
N TYR A 220 1.76 -5.61 16.00
CA TYR A 220 0.72 -4.79 15.37
C TYR A 220 -0.04 -3.95 16.39
N GLY A 221 -0.42 -4.52 17.53
CA GLY A 221 -1.12 -3.80 18.59
C GLY A 221 -0.26 -2.71 19.23
N ALA A 222 1.00 -3.02 19.54
CA ALA A 222 1.93 -2.05 20.13
C ALA A 222 2.15 -0.86 19.19
N ALA A 223 2.30 -1.10 17.88
CA ALA A 223 2.44 -0.05 16.87
C ALA A 223 1.16 0.78 16.74
N SER A 224 -0.01 0.12 16.83
CA SER A 224 -1.32 0.79 16.78
C SER A 224 -1.53 1.69 17.98
N VAL A 225 -1.19 1.23 19.19
CA VAL A 225 -1.28 2.02 20.43
C VAL A 225 -0.26 3.16 20.45
N ALA A 226 0.99 2.92 20.03
CA ALA A 226 1.98 3.98 19.87
C ALA A 226 1.53 5.06 18.88
N SER A 227 0.86 4.66 17.79
CA SER A 227 0.24 5.60 16.85
C SER A 227 -0.87 6.46 17.47
N LEU A 228 -1.63 5.94 18.45
CA LEU A 228 -2.63 6.73 19.19
C LEU A 228 -1.97 7.78 20.10
N VAL A 229 -0.80 7.45 20.67
CA VAL A 229 0.00 8.40 21.45
C VAL A 229 0.49 9.55 20.55
N CYS A 230 1.02 9.23 19.36
CA CYS A 230 1.40 10.24 18.36
C CYS A 230 0.20 11.09 17.90
N ALA A 231 -0.95 10.47 17.63
CA ALA A 231 -2.16 11.19 17.25
C ALA A 231 -2.58 12.20 18.32
N ALA A 232 -2.58 11.80 19.60
CA ALA A 232 -2.90 12.70 20.71
C ALA A 232 -1.89 13.87 20.85
N ILE A 233 -0.60 13.61 20.61
CA ILE A 233 0.45 14.65 20.59
C ILE A 233 0.14 15.70 19.51
N THR A 234 -0.25 15.26 18.30
CA THR A 234 -0.62 16.14 17.19
C THR A 234 -1.91 16.90 17.47
N GLU A 235 -3.00 16.20 17.81
CA GLU A 235 -4.34 16.78 17.99
C GLU A 235 -4.38 17.83 19.12
N LYS A 236 -3.57 17.64 20.16
CA LYS A 236 -3.47 18.56 21.30
C LYS A 236 -2.36 19.61 21.15
N ASN A 237 -1.68 19.66 20.00
CA ASN A 237 -0.57 20.58 19.72
C ASN A 237 0.52 20.57 20.81
N PHE A 238 0.91 19.37 21.26
CA PHE A 238 1.99 19.27 22.24
C PHE A 238 3.32 19.75 21.62
N PRO A 239 4.24 20.34 22.40
CA PRO A 239 5.56 20.73 21.90
C PRO A 239 6.34 19.57 21.24
N LEU A 240 6.02 18.32 21.60
CA LEU A 240 6.59 17.11 21.00
C LEU A 240 6.19 16.87 19.54
N ALA A 241 5.12 17.51 19.03
CA ALA A 241 4.62 17.29 17.67
C ALA A 241 5.68 17.57 16.58
N GLN A 242 6.56 18.55 16.81
CA GLN A 242 7.66 18.90 15.89
C GLN A 242 8.70 17.78 15.72
N TYR A 243 8.74 16.82 16.65
CA TYR A 243 9.68 15.70 16.62
C TYR A 243 9.04 14.39 16.12
N LEU A 244 7.76 14.43 15.72
CA LEU A 244 7.13 13.30 15.06
C LEU A 244 7.77 13.10 13.68
N LYS A 245 8.04 11.85 13.34
CA LYS A 245 8.75 11.49 12.11
C LYS A 245 7.88 11.82 10.89
N PRO A 246 8.35 12.66 9.95
CA PRO A 246 7.66 12.82 8.68
C PRO A 246 7.66 11.51 7.89
N SER A 247 6.61 11.26 7.12
CA SER A 247 6.62 10.17 6.14
C SER A 247 7.34 10.60 4.86
N ALA A 248 7.45 9.70 3.88
CA ALA A 248 7.91 10.06 2.55
C ALA A 248 6.95 11.04 1.84
N HIS A 249 5.73 11.22 2.34
CA HIS A 249 4.71 12.13 1.81
C HIS A 249 4.61 13.38 2.70
N PRO A 250 4.87 14.59 2.18
CA PRO A 250 4.89 15.82 2.98
C PRO A 250 3.61 16.09 3.78
N GLU A 251 2.48 15.57 3.32
CA GLU A 251 1.17 15.75 3.94
C GLU A 251 0.93 14.82 5.13
N LYS A 252 1.85 13.87 5.37
CA LYS A 252 1.67 12.78 6.34
C LYS A 252 2.87 12.55 7.23
N LEU A 253 2.58 12.27 8.50
CA LEU A 253 3.55 11.76 9.45
C LEU A 253 3.60 10.21 9.37
N ALA A 254 4.72 9.62 9.76
CA ALA A 254 4.94 8.18 9.67
C ALA A 254 3.89 7.38 10.47
N TYR A 255 3.41 7.92 11.59
CA TYR A 255 2.37 7.27 12.37
C TYR A 255 0.98 7.34 11.70
N GLU A 256 0.76 8.16 10.68
CA GLU A 256 -0.53 8.17 9.97
C GLU A 256 -0.64 7.07 8.92
N LEU A 257 0.49 6.49 8.51
CA LEU A 257 0.50 5.42 7.52
C LEU A 257 -0.20 4.16 8.05
N PRO A 258 -0.82 3.36 7.16
CA PRO A 258 -1.43 2.08 7.49
C PRO A 258 -0.50 1.14 8.26
N LYS A 259 -1.07 0.35 9.17
CA LYS A 259 -0.37 -0.75 9.85
C LYS A 259 -0.85 -2.04 9.24
N ILE A 260 0.09 -2.93 8.93
CA ILE A 260 -0.18 -4.21 8.31
C ILE A 260 0.18 -5.31 9.31
N TYR A 261 -0.79 -6.17 9.61
CA TYR A 261 -0.54 -7.37 10.41
C TYR A 261 0.20 -8.41 9.57
N GLN A 262 1.20 -9.06 10.16
CA GLN A 262 1.96 -10.13 9.51
C GLN A 262 1.49 -11.49 10.04
N PRO A 263 1.22 -12.48 9.17
CA PRO A 263 0.93 -13.82 9.63
C PRO A 263 2.16 -14.45 10.30
N HIS A 264 1.90 -15.37 11.21
CA HIS A 264 2.92 -16.20 11.84
C HIS A 264 2.46 -17.66 11.79
N PHE A 265 3.42 -18.57 11.66
CA PHE A 265 3.13 -19.98 11.41
C PHE A 265 3.68 -20.85 12.53
N LYS A 266 3.08 -22.03 12.69
CA LYS A 266 3.68 -23.10 13.49
C LYS A 266 5.04 -23.48 12.89
N LYS A 267 5.97 -23.90 13.75
CA LYS A 267 7.31 -24.31 13.31
C LYS A 267 7.37 -25.70 12.67
N ASP A 268 6.27 -26.45 12.70
CA ASP A 268 6.18 -27.76 12.06
C ASP A 268 6.43 -27.62 10.54
N THR A 269 7.27 -28.48 9.97
CA THR A 269 7.64 -28.45 8.54
C THR A 269 7.30 -29.79 7.88
N PHE A 270 6.63 -29.72 6.73
CA PHE A 270 6.20 -30.84 5.91
C PHE A 270 6.91 -30.75 4.56
N ASN A 271 7.84 -31.66 4.29
CA ASN A 271 8.59 -31.68 3.03
C ASN A 271 7.84 -32.53 1.98
N ILE A 272 7.61 -31.97 0.79
CA ILE A 272 6.87 -32.65 -0.30
C ILE A 272 7.50 -33.99 -0.73
N LEU A 273 8.81 -34.16 -0.54
CA LEU A 273 9.50 -35.44 -0.79
C LEU A 273 8.95 -36.57 0.09
N GLY A 274 8.57 -36.25 1.34
CA GLY A 274 7.96 -37.21 2.27
C GLY A 274 6.57 -37.68 1.84
N PHE A 275 5.96 -37.02 0.84
CA PHE A 275 4.65 -37.33 0.27
C PHE A 275 4.75 -37.90 -1.16
N GLY A 276 5.95 -38.31 -1.58
CA GLY A 276 6.17 -38.97 -2.87
C GLY A 276 6.34 -38.02 -4.06
N ALA A 277 6.59 -36.73 -3.82
CA ALA A 277 6.96 -35.82 -4.90
C ALA A 277 8.33 -36.20 -5.49
N MET A 278 8.48 -36.07 -6.81
CA MET A 278 9.71 -36.31 -7.56
C MET A 278 10.12 -35.05 -8.34
N ASN A 279 11.37 -34.65 -8.20
CA ASN A 279 11.93 -33.43 -8.80
C ASN A 279 12.62 -33.65 -10.16
N ASP A 280 12.15 -34.64 -10.91
CA ASP A 280 12.68 -35.06 -12.21
C ASP A 280 12.19 -34.20 -13.39
N GLY A 281 11.28 -33.26 -13.13
CA GLY A 281 10.65 -32.40 -14.13
C GLY A 281 9.66 -33.08 -15.07
N VAL A 282 9.35 -34.35 -14.85
CA VAL A 282 8.44 -35.15 -15.68
C VAL A 282 7.24 -35.64 -14.86
N THR A 283 7.48 -36.00 -13.60
CA THR A 283 6.44 -36.47 -12.68
C THR A 283 5.48 -35.35 -12.33
N LEU A 284 4.18 -35.58 -12.55
CA LEU A 284 3.14 -34.64 -12.14
C LEU A 284 2.90 -34.71 -10.62
N ASN A 285 3.44 -33.74 -9.89
CA ASN A 285 3.48 -33.72 -8.42
C ASN A 285 2.22 -33.17 -7.75
N THR A 286 1.17 -32.84 -8.50
CA THR A 286 -0.03 -32.17 -7.99
C THR A 286 -0.60 -32.85 -6.74
N LYS A 287 -0.74 -34.19 -6.78
CA LYS A 287 -1.29 -34.97 -5.68
C LYS A 287 -0.38 -34.96 -4.45
N ALA A 288 0.94 -35.09 -4.64
CA ALA A 288 1.91 -35.10 -3.54
C ALA A 288 1.97 -33.73 -2.85
N ILE A 289 2.00 -32.64 -3.62
CA ILE A 289 2.01 -31.28 -3.09
C ILE A 289 0.71 -31.00 -2.34
N GLN A 290 -0.45 -31.31 -2.94
CA GLN A 290 -1.75 -31.08 -2.28
C GLN A 290 -1.89 -31.93 -1.01
N ALA A 291 -1.46 -33.20 -1.03
CA ALA A 291 -1.47 -34.06 0.16
C ALA A 291 -0.57 -33.50 1.28
N THR A 292 0.55 -32.87 0.92
CA THR A 292 1.45 -32.22 1.89
C THR A 292 0.77 -31.00 2.53
N ILE A 293 0.08 -30.17 1.73
CA ILE A 293 -0.71 -29.03 2.20
C ILE A 293 -1.83 -29.51 3.14
N ASP A 294 -2.56 -30.54 2.74
CA ASP A 294 -3.67 -31.10 3.52
C ASP A 294 -3.18 -31.70 4.85
N ALA A 295 -2.05 -32.40 4.84
CA ALA A 295 -1.45 -32.94 6.06
C ALA A 295 -0.93 -31.83 6.99
N CYS A 296 -0.35 -30.77 6.43
CA CYS A 296 0.09 -29.61 7.20
C CYS A 296 -1.10 -28.91 7.87
N GLU A 297 -2.17 -28.63 7.12
CA GLU A 297 -3.38 -27.99 7.62
C GLU A 297 -4.07 -28.84 8.70
N LYS A 298 -4.21 -30.15 8.48
CA LYS A 298 -4.77 -31.09 9.47
C LYS A 298 -3.98 -31.09 10.80
N ASN A 299 -2.69 -30.75 10.76
CA ASN A 299 -1.85 -30.59 11.95
C ASN A 299 -1.89 -29.17 12.56
N GLY A 300 -2.84 -28.33 12.13
CA GLY A 300 -2.99 -26.95 12.58
C GLY A 300 -2.12 -25.94 11.84
N GLY A 301 -1.53 -26.32 10.70
CA GLY A 301 -0.67 -25.47 9.88
C GLY A 301 0.82 -25.58 10.20
N GLY A 302 1.60 -24.81 9.46
CA GLY A 302 3.05 -24.83 9.44
C GLY A 302 3.62 -24.55 8.04
N THR A 303 4.85 -24.99 7.81
CA THR A 303 5.56 -24.78 6.55
C THR A 303 5.47 -26.02 5.67
N VAL A 304 4.99 -25.86 4.44
CA VAL A 304 5.11 -26.84 3.35
C VAL A 304 6.38 -26.51 2.55
N LEU A 305 7.40 -27.35 2.70
CA LEU A 305 8.72 -27.15 2.11
C LEU A 305 8.80 -27.77 0.71
N ILE A 306 9.11 -26.95 -0.28
CA ILE A 306 9.52 -27.35 -1.65
C ILE A 306 11.04 -27.20 -1.74
N PRO A 307 11.81 -28.31 -1.75
CA PRO A 307 13.27 -28.26 -1.87
C PRO A 307 13.73 -27.91 -3.29
N ALA A 308 15.05 -27.73 -3.47
CA ALA A 308 15.62 -27.48 -4.79
C ALA A 308 15.32 -28.63 -5.76
N GLY A 309 15.07 -28.30 -7.02
CA GLY A 309 14.66 -29.27 -8.04
C GLY A 309 13.65 -28.70 -9.04
N LEU A 310 13.34 -29.48 -10.07
CA LEU A 310 12.33 -29.16 -11.08
C LEU A 310 11.04 -29.93 -10.79
N TRP A 311 9.99 -29.20 -10.41
CA TRP A 311 8.73 -29.77 -9.93
C TRP A 311 7.61 -29.48 -10.91
N LEU A 312 7.25 -30.45 -11.75
CA LEU A 312 6.06 -30.33 -12.59
C LEU A 312 4.80 -30.52 -11.72
N THR A 313 3.82 -29.63 -11.84
CA THR A 313 2.55 -29.73 -11.09
C THR A 313 1.39 -29.13 -11.89
N GLY A 314 0.17 -29.57 -11.60
CA GLY A 314 -1.07 -28.86 -11.93
C GLY A 314 -1.42 -27.82 -10.85
N PRO A 315 -2.65 -27.29 -10.87
CA PRO A 315 -3.14 -26.37 -9.86
C PRO A 315 -3.02 -26.88 -8.43
N ILE A 316 -2.67 -25.99 -7.51
CA ILE A 316 -2.63 -26.24 -6.05
C ILE A 316 -3.52 -25.24 -5.31
N VAL A 317 -4.13 -25.70 -4.21
CA VAL A 317 -5.02 -24.90 -3.37
C VAL A 317 -4.40 -24.77 -1.98
N LEU A 318 -4.04 -23.56 -1.60
CA LEU A 318 -3.58 -23.23 -0.25
C LEU A 318 -4.77 -23.21 0.72
N LYS A 319 -4.48 -23.52 1.98
CA LYS A 319 -5.44 -23.50 3.09
C LYS A 319 -4.94 -22.56 4.20
N SER A 320 -5.79 -22.29 5.18
CA SER A 320 -5.42 -21.48 6.35
C SER A 320 -4.20 -22.04 7.09
N ASN A 321 -3.37 -21.14 7.63
CA ASN A 321 -2.16 -21.42 8.41
C ASN A 321 -1.04 -22.16 7.63
N ILE A 322 -1.01 -22.01 6.30
CA ILE A 322 0.01 -22.63 5.44
C ILE A 322 1.02 -21.61 4.94
N GLU A 323 2.30 -21.87 5.19
CA GLU A 323 3.41 -21.26 4.46
C GLU A 323 3.92 -22.24 3.39
N LEU A 324 3.73 -21.92 2.11
CA LEU A 324 4.36 -22.61 0.99
C LEU A 324 5.76 -22.04 0.77
N HIS A 325 6.79 -22.76 1.24
CA HIS A 325 8.18 -22.30 1.20
C HIS A 325 8.96 -22.98 0.08
N ALA A 326 9.24 -22.26 -1.00
CA ALA A 326 10.07 -22.74 -2.11
C ALA A 326 11.50 -22.22 -1.95
N VAL A 327 12.44 -23.13 -1.65
CA VAL A 327 13.83 -22.74 -1.41
C VAL A 327 14.51 -22.26 -2.70
N ARG A 328 15.66 -21.59 -2.54
CA ARG A 328 16.53 -21.25 -3.68
C ARG A 328 16.85 -22.52 -4.49
N GLY A 329 16.65 -22.45 -5.81
CA GLY A 329 16.87 -23.57 -6.73
C GLY A 329 15.66 -24.48 -6.92
N ALA A 330 14.52 -24.21 -6.27
CA ALA A 330 13.25 -24.82 -6.63
C ALA A 330 12.70 -24.11 -7.88
N LEU A 331 12.40 -24.87 -8.93
CA LEU A 331 11.62 -24.43 -10.10
C LEU A 331 10.31 -25.22 -10.12
N VAL A 332 9.22 -24.58 -9.71
CA VAL A 332 7.87 -25.14 -9.73
C VAL A 332 7.24 -24.76 -11.07
N SER A 333 7.12 -25.73 -11.97
CA SER A 333 6.58 -25.54 -13.31
C SER A 333 5.15 -26.05 -13.37
N PHE A 334 4.21 -25.16 -13.69
CA PHE A 334 2.82 -25.52 -13.90
C PHE A 334 2.65 -26.15 -15.28
N THR A 335 1.92 -27.27 -15.35
CA THR A 335 1.79 -28.07 -16.57
C THR A 335 1.11 -27.30 -17.71
N GLU A 336 1.57 -27.56 -18.94
CA GLU A 336 0.94 -27.06 -20.17
C GLU A 336 -0.36 -27.81 -20.52
N ASP A 337 -0.61 -28.97 -19.88
CA ASP A 337 -1.84 -29.73 -20.05
C ASP A 337 -3.03 -28.96 -19.45
N LYS A 338 -3.72 -28.24 -20.32
CA LYS A 338 -4.90 -27.43 -19.99
C LYS A 338 -5.99 -28.25 -19.32
N THR A 339 -6.06 -29.57 -19.56
CA THR A 339 -7.09 -30.45 -18.97
C THR A 339 -6.99 -30.52 -17.45
N GLN A 340 -5.81 -30.26 -16.87
CA GLN A 340 -5.58 -30.20 -15.42
C GLN A 340 -6.20 -28.96 -14.74
N TYR A 341 -6.67 -27.98 -15.51
CA TYR A 341 -7.21 -26.71 -15.00
C TYR A 341 -8.73 -26.66 -15.22
N PRO A 342 -9.54 -27.27 -14.34
CA PRO A 342 -10.99 -27.30 -14.52
C PRO A 342 -11.57 -25.88 -14.53
N LEU A 343 -12.73 -25.72 -15.18
CA LEU A 343 -13.50 -24.47 -15.06
C LEU A 343 -14.03 -24.32 -13.63
N VAL A 344 -13.89 -23.13 -13.08
CA VAL A 344 -14.36 -22.72 -11.75
C VAL A 344 -15.08 -21.38 -11.83
N ALA A 345 -15.99 -21.13 -10.89
CA ALA A 345 -16.56 -19.80 -10.69
C ALA A 345 -15.50 -18.89 -10.05
N SER A 346 -15.27 -17.73 -10.65
CA SER A 346 -14.23 -16.76 -10.26
C SER A 346 -14.66 -15.36 -10.71
N SER A 347 -13.69 -14.48 -11.01
CA SER A 347 -13.96 -13.20 -11.64
C SER A 347 -13.04 -12.91 -12.82
N PHE A 348 -13.55 -12.13 -13.78
CA PHE A 348 -12.81 -11.56 -14.89
C PHE A 348 -13.11 -10.05 -14.98
N GLU A 349 -12.07 -9.22 -14.93
CA GLU A 349 -12.20 -7.75 -14.98
C GLU A 349 -13.27 -7.18 -14.02
N GLY A 350 -13.32 -7.71 -12.79
CA GLY A 350 -14.22 -7.24 -11.74
C GLY A 350 -15.65 -7.79 -11.76
N VAL A 351 -15.97 -8.73 -12.66
CA VAL A 351 -17.29 -9.35 -12.85
C VAL A 351 -17.23 -10.85 -12.62
N GLU A 352 -18.29 -11.46 -12.09
CA GLU A 352 -18.35 -12.93 -11.89
C GLU A 352 -18.27 -13.70 -13.22
N ALA A 353 -17.35 -14.66 -13.30
CA ALA A 353 -17.07 -15.39 -14.53
C ALA A 353 -16.51 -16.80 -14.33
N ALA A 354 -16.82 -17.69 -15.27
CA ALA A 354 -16.17 -18.98 -15.45
C ALA A 354 -14.73 -18.75 -15.91
N ARG A 355 -13.77 -19.36 -15.21
CA ARG A 355 -12.33 -19.33 -15.54
C ARG A 355 -11.73 -20.71 -15.36
N CYS A 356 -10.67 -21.01 -16.10
CA CYS A 356 -9.77 -22.10 -15.72
C CYS A 356 -9.22 -21.83 -14.31
N GLN A 357 -9.12 -22.87 -13.49
CA GLN A 357 -8.57 -22.78 -12.14
C GLN A 357 -7.16 -22.18 -12.15
N SER A 358 -6.87 -21.28 -11.22
CA SER A 358 -5.54 -20.69 -11.08
C SER A 358 -4.48 -21.74 -10.68
N PRO A 359 -3.27 -21.71 -11.27
CA PRO A 359 -2.11 -22.47 -10.80
C PRO A 359 -1.94 -22.50 -9.28
N ILE A 360 -2.08 -21.35 -8.63
CA ILE A 360 -2.12 -21.26 -7.17
C ILE A 360 -3.36 -20.49 -6.75
N SER A 361 -4.12 -21.03 -5.80
CA SER A 361 -5.32 -20.37 -5.30
C SER A 361 -5.50 -20.51 -3.79
N ALA A 362 -6.18 -19.53 -3.20
CA ALA A 362 -6.73 -19.61 -1.85
C ALA A 362 -8.04 -18.80 -1.81
N THR A 363 -9.07 -19.35 -1.17
CA THR A 363 -10.35 -18.67 -0.97
C THR A 363 -10.76 -18.82 0.48
N ASP A 364 -11.19 -17.74 1.12
CA ASP A 364 -11.67 -17.75 2.51
C ASP A 364 -10.67 -18.38 3.50
N ALA A 365 -9.39 -18.05 3.32
CA ALA A 365 -8.29 -18.55 4.13
C ALA A 365 -7.67 -17.45 4.99
N GLU A 366 -7.13 -17.84 6.14
CA GLU A 366 -6.43 -16.94 7.06
C GLU A 366 -5.01 -17.43 7.33
N ASN A 367 -4.05 -16.50 7.44
CA ASN A 367 -2.63 -16.77 7.65
C ASN A 367 -2.07 -17.67 6.54
N ILE A 368 -1.85 -17.09 5.36
CA ILE A 368 -1.26 -17.82 4.23
C ILE A 368 0.02 -17.13 3.78
N ALA A 369 1.02 -17.91 3.38
CA ALA A 369 2.24 -17.37 2.83
C ALA A 369 2.79 -18.18 1.66
N ILE A 370 3.46 -17.47 0.73
CA ILE A 370 4.32 -18.05 -0.30
C ILE A 370 5.67 -17.37 -0.14
N THR A 371 6.67 -18.13 0.30
CA THR A 371 7.97 -17.59 0.72
C THR A 371 9.14 -18.35 0.11
N GLY A 372 10.33 -17.79 0.29
CA GLY A 372 11.60 -18.40 -0.12
C GLY A 372 12.25 -17.66 -1.27
N ALA A 373 12.95 -18.40 -2.12
CA ALA A 373 13.69 -17.85 -3.28
C ALA A 373 13.59 -18.77 -4.52
N GLY A 374 12.55 -19.59 -4.55
CA GLY A 374 12.21 -20.43 -5.70
C GLY A 374 11.48 -19.64 -6.80
N ILE A 375 11.37 -20.28 -7.96
CA ILE A 375 10.69 -19.76 -9.14
C ILE A 375 9.41 -20.57 -9.36
N PHE A 376 8.30 -19.89 -9.56
CA PHE A 376 7.04 -20.45 -10.01
C PHE A 376 6.81 -20.02 -11.47
N ASN A 377 6.77 -20.98 -12.39
CA ASN A 377 6.56 -20.73 -13.82
C ASN A 377 5.15 -21.19 -14.23
N GLY A 378 4.34 -20.26 -14.75
CA GLY A 378 2.93 -20.51 -15.07
C GLY A 378 2.68 -21.17 -16.43
N SER A 379 3.70 -21.43 -17.23
CA SER A 379 3.59 -21.99 -18.60
C SER A 379 2.57 -21.27 -19.48
N GLY A 380 2.44 -19.96 -19.30
CA GLY A 380 1.38 -19.15 -19.91
C GLY A 380 1.46 -19.01 -21.43
N ASN A 381 2.57 -19.39 -22.06
CA ASN A 381 2.76 -19.39 -23.52
C ASN A 381 1.72 -20.24 -24.25
N VAL A 382 1.24 -21.34 -23.63
CA VAL A 382 0.19 -22.18 -24.25
C VAL A 382 -1.21 -21.59 -24.11
N TRP A 383 -1.36 -20.51 -23.34
CA TRP A 383 -2.64 -19.87 -23.02
C TRP A 383 -2.86 -18.56 -23.77
N ARG A 384 -1.82 -17.73 -23.88
CA ARG A 384 -1.97 -16.33 -24.31
C ARG A 384 -2.12 -16.20 -25.83
N PRO A 385 -3.08 -15.39 -26.32
CA PRO A 385 -3.03 -14.92 -27.69
C PRO A 385 -1.85 -13.96 -27.90
N VAL A 386 -1.41 -13.81 -29.15
CA VAL A 386 -0.32 -12.91 -29.53
C VAL A 386 -0.77 -11.99 -30.66
N LYS A 387 -0.63 -10.68 -30.48
CA LYS A 387 -0.91 -9.69 -31.53
C LYS A 387 0.29 -9.59 -32.47
N LYS A 388 0.05 -9.57 -33.79
CA LYS A 388 1.11 -9.44 -34.80
C LYS A 388 2.01 -8.24 -34.56
N GLY A 389 1.42 -7.09 -34.19
CA GLY A 389 2.15 -5.85 -33.94
C GLY A 389 3.05 -5.85 -32.69
N LYS A 390 2.98 -6.90 -31.86
CA LYS A 390 3.80 -7.03 -30.63
C LYS A 390 5.00 -7.96 -30.78
N ILE A 391 5.28 -8.50 -31.97
CA ILE A 391 6.44 -9.37 -32.19
C ILE A 391 7.06 -9.10 -33.56
N THR A 392 8.27 -9.61 -33.80
CA THR A 392 8.94 -9.49 -35.10
C THR A 392 8.25 -10.34 -36.17
N ASP A 393 8.46 -9.99 -37.44
CA ASP A 393 7.94 -10.78 -38.57
C ASP A 393 8.41 -12.25 -38.54
N SER A 394 9.63 -12.50 -38.08
CA SER A 394 10.19 -13.86 -37.95
C SER A 394 9.47 -14.66 -36.86
N GLU A 395 9.23 -14.05 -35.69
CA GLU A 395 8.46 -14.68 -34.61
C GLU A 395 7.02 -14.92 -35.04
N TRP A 396 6.40 -13.97 -35.75
CA TRP A 396 5.06 -14.13 -36.30
C TRP A 396 4.95 -15.29 -37.29
N LYS A 397 5.88 -15.39 -38.25
CA LYS A 397 5.95 -16.53 -39.18
C LYS A 397 6.10 -17.87 -38.46
N ASN A 398 6.86 -17.90 -37.36
CA ASN A 398 6.99 -19.12 -36.55
C ASN A 398 5.69 -19.49 -35.84
N LEU A 399 4.99 -18.53 -35.23
CA LEU A 399 3.69 -18.79 -34.60
C LEU A 399 2.68 -19.33 -35.60
N GLN A 400 2.63 -18.79 -36.82
CA GLN A 400 1.72 -19.25 -37.89
C GLN A 400 1.88 -20.72 -38.28
N ARG A 401 3.00 -21.37 -37.93
CA ARG A 401 3.19 -22.82 -38.13
C ARG A 401 2.35 -23.66 -37.16
N THR A 402 1.79 -23.04 -36.14
CA THR A 402 0.98 -23.62 -35.07
C THR A 402 -0.25 -22.75 -34.81
N GLY A 403 -1.18 -23.21 -33.97
CA GLY A 403 -2.31 -22.39 -33.53
C GLY A 403 -3.23 -21.90 -34.66
N PHE A 404 -3.95 -20.81 -34.40
CA PHE A 404 -5.03 -20.30 -35.26
C PHE A 404 -4.97 -18.77 -35.35
N LEU A 405 -5.38 -18.21 -36.48
CA LEU A 405 -5.41 -16.75 -36.70
C LEU A 405 -6.83 -16.21 -36.61
N SER A 406 -6.95 -14.96 -36.13
CA SER A 406 -8.18 -14.17 -36.29
C SER A 406 -8.51 -13.96 -37.77
N ALA A 407 -9.77 -13.63 -38.06
CA ALA A 407 -10.26 -13.40 -39.43
C ALA A 407 -9.47 -12.31 -40.18
N ASP A 408 -9.09 -11.24 -39.49
CA ASP A 408 -8.27 -10.14 -39.99
C ASP A 408 -6.76 -10.44 -39.98
N LYS A 409 -6.34 -11.62 -39.48
CA LYS A 409 -4.95 -12.06 -39.32
C LYS A 409 -4.08 -11.11 -38.46
N SER A 410 -4.70 -10.31 -37.59
CA SER A 410 -3.99 -9.42 -36.67
C SER A 410 -3.56 -10.12 -35.38
N SER A 411 -4.19 -11.24 -35.02
CA SER A 411 -3.96 -11.96 -33.77
C SER A 411 -3.84 -13.48 -33.99
N TRP A 412 -2.92 -14.08 -33.24
CA TRP A 412 -2.70 -15.52 -33.18
C TRP A 412 -3.25 -16.07 -31.85
N TYR A 413 -3.82 -17.27 -31.90
CA TYR A 413 -4.41 -17.98 -30.77
C TYR A 413 -3.83 -19.39 -30.66
N PRO A 414 -3.57 -19.89 -29.44
CA PRO A 414 -2.92 -21.19 -29.25
C PRO A 414 -3.81 -22.40 -29.58
N SER A 415 -5.12 -22.22 -29.68
CA SER A 415 -6.06 -23.31 -30.01
C SER A 415 -7.33 -22.81 -30.67
N ALA A 416 -8.08 -23.74 -31.29
CA ALA A 416 -9.39 -23.45 -31.88
C ALA A 416 -10.40 -23.00 -30.80
N SER A 417 -10.32 -23.57 -29.59
CA SER A 417 -11.13 -23.16 -28.44
C SER A 417 -10.83 -21.71 -28.04
N ALA A 418 -9.55 -21.32 -27.99
CA ALA A 418 -9.16 -19.95 -27.70
C ALA A 418 -9.65 -18.95 -28.77
N LEU A 419 -9.51 -19.30 -30.06
CA LEU A 419 -10.02 -18.46 -31.15
C LEU A 419 -11.55 -18.34 -31.09
N LYS A 420 -12.26 -19.45 -30.87
CA LYS A 420 -13.73 -19.47 -30.73
C LYS A 420 -14.19 -18.58 -29.58
N GLY A 421 -13.51 -18.65 -28.43
CA GLY A 421 -13.81 -17.78 -27.29
C GLY A 421 -13.57 -16.30 -27.57
N SER A 422 -12.59 -15.95 -28.41
CA SER A 422 -12.31 -14.54 -28.72
C SER A 422 -13.39 -13.83 -29.53
N VAL A 423 -14.25 -14.59 -30.21
CA VAL A 423 -15.38 -14.08 -31.00
C VAL A 423 -16.73 -14.40 -30.35
N ALA A 424 -16.74 -15.11 -29.21
CA ALA A 424 -17.95 -15.41 -28.47
C ALA A 424 -18.40 -14.18 -27.67
N GLY A 425 -19.69 -13.83 -27.75
CA GLY A 425 -20.29 -12.81 -26.87
C GLY A 425 -20.32 -13.28 -25.42
N ASP A 426 -20.25 -12.34 -24.46
CA ASP A 426 -20.32 -12.58 -23.01
C ASP A 426 -19.31 -13.62 -22.48
N VAL A 427 -18.04 -13.37 -22.74
CA VAL A 427 -16.88 -14.20 -22.37
C VAL A 427 -16.95 -14.68 -20.91
N GLY A 428 -17.29 -15.94 -20.71
CA GLY A 428 -17.28 -16.59 -19.40
C GLY A 428 -18.27 -16.03 -18.37
N LYS A 429 -19.07 -15.01 -18.70
CA LYS A 429 -19.91 -14.31 -17.72
C LYS A 429 -20.95 -15.25 -17.12
N LEU A 430 -20.94 -15.43 -15.80
CA LEU A 430 -21.84 -16.36 -15.07
C LEU A 430 -23.21 -15.75 -14.75
N SER A 431 -23.70 -14.84 -15.59
CA SER A 431 -25.06 -14.32 -15.49
C SER A 431 -26.06 -15.14 -16.30
N SER A 432 -27.35 -14.99 -16.02
CA SER A 432 -28.45 -15.51 -16.84
C SER A 432 -28.61 -17.04 -16.86
N GLY A 433 -28.33 -17.72 -15.73
CA GLY A 433 -28.55 -19.16 -15.59
C GLY A 433 -27.53 -20.07 -16.28
N LYS A 434 -26.48 -19.49 -16.87
CA LYS A 434 -25.36 -20.26 -17.45
C LYS A 434 -24.60 -21.03 -16.37
N LYS A 435 -24.16 -22.24 -16.71
CA LYS A 435 -23.33 -23.12 -15.87
C LYS A 435 -21.91 -23.18 -16.43
N LEU A 436 -20.97 -23.64 -15.61
CA LEU A 436 -19.57 -23.83 -16.04
C LEU A 436 -19.44 -24.72 -17.28
N SER A 437 -20.29 -25.77 -17.39
CA SER A 437 -20.34 -26.68 -18.53
C SER A 437 -20.63 -25.98 -19.87
N ASP A 438 -21.33 -24.84 -19.84
CA ASP A 438 -21.72 -24.11 -21.05
C ASP A 438 -20.52 -23.42 -21.72
N PHE A 439 -19.38 -23.36 -21.03
CA PHE A 439 -18.16 -22.70 -21.48
C PHE A 439 -17.04 -23.66 -21.88
N GLU A 440 -17.24 -24.98 -21.83
CA GLU A 440 -16.17 -25.95 -22.09
C GLU A 440 -15.59 -25.79 -23.51
N GLU A 441 -16.41 -25.47 -24.51
CA GLU A 441 -15.96 -25.27 -25.89
C GLU A 441 -15.03 -24.06 -26.07
N VAL A 442 -15.06 -23.10 -25.14
CA VAL A 442 -14.25 -21.88 -25.14
C VAL A 442 -13.26 -21.84 -23.96
N ARG A 443 -13.07 -22.97 -23.27
CA ARG A 443 -12.24 -23.10 -22.07
C ARG A 443 -10.85 -22.46 -22.21
N ASP A 444 -10.19 -22.69 -23.34
CA ASP A 444 -8.82 -22.21 -23.56
C ASP A 444 -8.72 -20.67 -23.63
N PHE A 445 -9.84 -19.98 -23.91
CA PHE A 445 -9.92 -18.52 -23.87
C PHE A 445 -10.10 -17.99 -22.44
N LEU A 446 -10.69 -18.79 -21.55
CA LEU A 446 -10.99 -18.46 -20.16
C LEU A 446 -9.76 -18.68 -19.26
N ARG A 447 -8.66 -18.02 -19.63
CA ARG A 447 -7.32 -18.20 -19.05
C ARG A 447 -7.31 -18.09 -17.52
N PRO A 448 -6.54 -18.91 -16.81
CA PRO A 448 -6.38 -18.73 -15.38
C PRO A 448 -5.55 -17.49 -15.06
N ASN A 449 -5.85 -16.78 -13.97
CA ASN A 449 -4.84 -15.93 -13.33
C ASN A 449 -3.78 -16.85 -12.72
N PHE A 450 -2.51 -16.45 -12.63
CA PHE A 450 -1.50 -17.33 -12.04
C PHE A 450 -1.79 -17.57 -10.55
N LEU A 451 -1.71 -16.53 -9.73
CA LEU A 451 -2.02 -16.56 -8.31
C LEU A 451 -3.36 -15.86 -8.07
N ARG A 452 -4.31 -16.57 -7.45
CA ARG A 452 -5.60 -16.02 -7.04
C ARG A 452 -5.83 -16.19 -5.54
N ILE A 453 -5.74 -15.09 -4.80
CA ILE A 453 -6.07 -15.04 -3.37
C ILE A 453 -7.36 -14.25 -3.21
N SER A 454 -8.42 -14.86 -2.68
CA SER A 454 -9.74 -14.24 -2.63
C SER A 454 -10.34 -14.35 -1.22
N GLN A 455 -10.90 -13.27 -0.68
CA GLN A 455 -11.55 -13.27 0.63
C GLN A 455 -10.63 -13.76 1.77
N CYS A 456 -9.32 -13.51 1.67
CA CYS A 456 -8.34 -14.00 2.63
C CYS A 456 -7.89 -12.90 3.61
N LYS A 457 -7.33 -13.32 4.75
CA LYS A 457 -6.74 -12.42 5.75
C LYS A 457 -5.32 -12.85 6.10
N ASN A 458 -4.44 -11.87 6.34
CA ASN A 458 -3.06 -12.08 6.79
C ASN A 458 -2.27 -12.88 5.74
N VAL A 459 -1.95 -12.23 4.63
CA VAL A 459 -1.31 -12.83 3.45
C VAL A 459 0.14 -12.33 3.35
N LEU A 460 1.10 -13.25 3.16
CA LEU A 460 2.50 -12.91 2.96
C LEU A 460 3.05 -13.53 1.66
N LEU A 461 3.44 -12.70 0.70
CA LEU A 461 4.20 -13.11 -0.48
C LEU A 461 5.62 -12.55 -0.34
N GLN A 462 6.64 -13.42 -0.28
CA GLN A 462 7.99 -12.95 0.03
C GLN A 462 9.11 -13.68 -0.73
N GLY A 463 9.94 -12.92 -1.45
CA GLY A 463 11.23 -13.38 -1.99
C GLY A 463 11.16 -14.27 -3.25
N VAL A 464 9.99 -14.79 -3.59
CA VAL A 464 9.78 -15.70 -4.72
C VAL A 464 9.71 -14.96 -6.06
N THR A 465 9.95 -15.70 -7.15
CA THR A 465 9.74 -15.22 -8.51
C THR A 465 8.51 -15.88 -9.13
N PHE A 466 7.61 -15.10 -9.72
CA PHE A 466 6.56 -15.58 -10.61
C PHE A 466 6.92 -15.23 -12.06
N GLU A 467 6.86 -16.19 -12.97
CA GLU A 467 7.14 -15.93 -14.38
C GLU A 467 6.20 -16.65 -15.35
N ASN A 468 6.12 -16.14 -16.58
CA ASN A 468 5.35 -16.72 -17.67
C ASN A 468 3.87 -16.94 -17.30
N SER A 469 3.21 -15.93 -16.73
CA SER A 469 1.81 -16.00 -16.26
C SER A 469 0.79 -16.17 -17.40
N PRO A 470 -0.22 -17.06 -17.31
CA PRO A 470 -1.27 -17.20 -18.33
C PRO A 470 -2.14 -15.95 -18.55
N ALA A 471 -2.36 -15.17 -17.48
CA ALA A 471 -3.09 -13.89 -17.46
C ALA A 471 -2.54 -13.03 -16.31
N TRP A 472 -3.39 -12.35 -15.52
CA TRP A 472 -2.96 -11.58 -14.35
C TRP A 472 -2.12 -12.46 -13.42
N THR A 473 -0.99 -11.93 -12.98
CA THR A 473 0.02 -12.73 -12.27
C THR A 473 -0.36 -12.90 -10.81
N MET A 474 -0.47 -11.81 -10.06
CA MET A 474 -0.90 -11.84 -8.66
C MET A 474 -2.21 -11.10 -8.52
N HIS A 475 -3.32 -11.84 -8.49
CA HIS A 475 -4.64 -11.27 -8.27
C HIS A 475 -5.11 -11.55 -6.83
N LEU A 476 -5.07 -10.52 -6.00
CA LEU A 476 -5.61 -10.54 -4.64
C LEU A 476 -6.93 -9.77 -4.63
N ALA A 477 -7.99 -10.42 -4.16
CA ALA A 477 -9.35 -9.89 -4.21
C ALA A 477 -10.02 -9.95 -2.83
N VAL A 478 -10.69 -8.87 -2.42
CA VAL A 478 -11.51 -8.81 -1.19
C VAL A 478 -10.74 -9.29 0.04
N SER A 479 -9.44 -8.99 0.10
CA SER A 479 -8.51 -9.55 1.07
C SER A 479 -7.86 -8.44 1.90
N GLN A 480 -7.39 -8.77 3.11
CA GLN A 480 -6.81 -7.76 4.00
C GLN A 480 -5.58 -8.22 4.78
N HIS A 481 -4.77 -7.25 5.22
CA HIS A 481 -3.46 -7.48 5.85
C HIS A 481 -2.55 -8.28 4.93
N ILE A 482 -2.15 -7.63 3.85
CA ILE A 482 -1.36 -8.24 2.77
C ILE A 482 0.04 -7.64 2.77
N THR A 483 1.05 -8.49 2.71
CA THR A 483 2.44 -8.06 2.51
C THR A 483 3.04 -8.76 1.31
N ILE A 484 3.58 -7.97 0.39
CA ILE A 484 4.28 -8.41 -0.80
C ILE A 484 5.67 -7.80 -0.71
N LYS A 485 6.68 -8.63 -0.43
CA LYS A 485 8.02 -8.17 -0.10
C LYS A 485 9.09 -8.87 -0.90
N ASN A 486 9.93 -8.12 -1.60
CA ASN A 486 11.03 -8.66 -2.41
C ASN A 486 10.56 -9.72 -3.43
N VAL A 487 9.34 -9.58 -3.95
CA VAL A 487 8.80 -10.48 -4.98
C VAL A 487 9.23 -10.00 -6.35
N THR A 488 9.58 -10.94 -7.22
CA THR A 488 9.89 -10.67 -8.63
C THR A 488 8.77 -11.21 -9.52
N VAL A 489 8.30 -10.41 -10.47
CA VAL A 489 7.45 -10.86 -11.58
C VAL A 489 8.17 -10.65 -12.89
N LYS A 490 8.22 -11.70 -13.72
CA LYS A 490 8.84 -11.66 -15.05
C LYS A 490 7.94 -12.31 -16.10
N ASN A 491 7.25 -11.48 -16.87
CA ASN A 491 6.43 -11.90 -18.00
C ASN A 491 6.98 -11.31 -19.30
N PRO A 492 6.73 -11.96 -20.45
CA PRO A 492 7.10 -11.36 -21.73
C PRO A 492 6.32 -10.06 -21.95
N TRP A 493 6.99 -9.04 -22.47
CA TRP A 493 6.41 -7.71 -22.74
C TRP A 493 5.19 -7.75 -23.70
N TYR A 494 5.09 -8.77 -24.54
CA TYR A 494 3.95 -8.99 -25.44
C TYR A 494 2.81 -9.79 -24.80
N GLY A 495 2.98 -10.25 -23.55
CA GLY A 495 2.04 -11.09 -22.81
C GLY A 495 0.73 -10.35 -22.55
N GLN A 496 -0.35 -10.79 -23.21
CA GLN A 496 -1.67 -10.17 -23.09
C GLN A 496 -2.24 -10.34 -21.67
N ASN A 497 -2.60 -9.22 -21.02
CA ASN A 497 -3.18 -9.18 -19.68
C ASN A 497 -2.30 -9.86 -18.63
N THR A 498 -0.98 -9.61 -18.67
CA THR A 498 -0.03 -10.24 -17.74
C THR A 498 0.33 -9.37 -16.55
N ASP A 499 -0.57 -8.45 -16.15
CA ASP A 499 -0.44 -7.54 -15.01
C ASP A 499 0.35 -8.19 -13.86
N ALA A 500 1.34 -7.48 -13.32
CA ALA A 500 2.20 -8.08 -12.30
C ALA A 500 1.47 -8.23 -10.96
N LEU A 501 0.71 -7.21 -10.57
CA LEU A 501 -0.08 -7.19 -9.34
C LEU A 501 -1.42 -6.49 -9.54
N ASP A 502 -2.50 -7.19 -9.21
CA ASP A 502 -3.86 -6.68 -9.14
C ASP A 502 -4.39 -6.77 -7.70
N LEU A 503 -4.57 -5.62 -7.07
CA LEU A 503 -5.26 -5.50 -5.78
C LEU A 503 -6.70 -5.06 -6.03
N GLU A 504 -7.64 -6.00 -5.93
CA GLU A 504 -9.07 -5.76 -6.14
C GLU A 504 -9.84 -5.74 -4.81
N SER A 505 -10.39 -4.59 -4.41
CA SER A 505 -11.17 -4.44 -3.16
C SER A 505 -10.39 -4.89 -1.90
N CYS A 506 -9.09 -4.59 -1.81
CA CYS A 506 -8.22 -5.04 -0.72
C CYS A 506 -7.94 -3.96 0.33
N ALA A 507 -7.64 -4.34 1.57
CA ALA A 507 -7.37 -3.40 2.66
C ALA A 507 -6.10 -3.68 3.46
N ASN A 508 -5.36 -2.63 3.85
CA ASN A 508 -4.12 -2.72 4.65
C ASN A 508 -3.04 -3.56 3.94
N VAL A 509 -2.43 -2.96 2.92
CA VAL A 509 -1.47 -3.64 2.03
C VAL A 509 -0.11 -2.97 2.08
N LEU A 510 0.95 -3.76 2.12
CA LEU A 510 2.34 -3.33 1.96
C LEU A 510 2.95 -4.01 0.74
N ILE A 511 3.47 -3.22 -0.20
CA ILE A 511 4.32 -3.66 -1.31
C ILE A 511 5.69 -3.02 -1.08
N ASP A 512 6.73 -3.81 -0.89
CA ASP A 512 8.06 -3.33 -0.49
C ASP A 512 9.17 -4.09 -1.23
N GLY A 513 10.09 -3.36 -1.87
CA GLY A 513 11.30 -3.97 -2.45
C GLY A 513 11.07 -4.89 -3.65
N CYS A 514 9.94 -4.78 -4.35
CA CYS A 514 9.58 -5.69 -5.44
C CYS A 514 10.20 -5.29 -6.80
N SER A 515 10.22 -6.22 -7.74
CA SER A 515 10.69 -5.99 -9.12
C SER A 515 9.74 -6.60 -10.14
N PHE A 516 9.12 -5.78 -10.99
CA PHE A 516 8.10 -6.22 -11.94
C PHE A 516 8.50 -5.89 -13.38
N ASP A 517 8.42 -6.87 -14.27
CA ASP A 517 8.62 -6.74 -15.71
C ASP A 517 7.53 -7.53 -16.42
N THR A 518 6.68 -6.86 -17.20
CA THR A 518 5.42 -7.46 -17.66
C THR A 518 4.87 -6.87 -18.96
N GLY A 519 3.90 -7.54 -19.57
CA GLY A 519 3.22 -7.10 -20.78
C GLY A 519 1.95 -6.26 -20.57
N ASP A 520 1.58 -5.98 -19.32
CA ASP A 520 0.45 -5.09 -18.99
C ASP A 520 0.79 -4.21 -17.75
N ASP A 521 -0.15 -3.86 -16.87
CA ASP A 521 0.12 -2.96 -15.74
C ASP A 521 1.09 -3.56 -14.68
N GLY A 522 1.95 -2.73 -14.08
CA GLY A 522 2.89 -3.13 -13.02
C GLY A 522 2.21 -3.30 -11.67
N ILE A 523 1.92 -2.19 -10.99
CA ILE A 523 1.11 -2.19 -9.76
C ILE A 523 -0.28 -1.66 -10.11
N CYS A 524 -1.32 -2.50 -10.07
CA CYS A 524 -2.67 -2.14 -10.48
C CYS A 524 -3.67 -2.22 -9.31
N ILE A 525 -4.36 -1.11 -9.06
CA ILE A 525 -5.40 -0.99 -8.04
C ILE A 525 -6.77 -1.04 -8.70
N LYS A 526 -7.61 -1.96 -8.23
CA LYS A 526 -8.97 -2.22 -8.72
C LYS A 526 -9.96 -2.39 -7.55
N SER A 527 -11.25 -2.41 -7.83
CA SER A 527 -12.33 -2.57 -6.86
C SER A 527 -13.66 -2.95 -7.54
N GLY A 528 -13.61 -3.90 -8.48
CA GLY A 528 -14.77 -4.31 -9.27
C GLY A 528 -15.18 -3.31 -10.36
N ARG A 529 -16.08 -3.75 -11.24
CA ARG A 529 -16.45 -3.04 -12.47
C ARG A 529 -17.94 -2.74 -12.54
N ASP A 530 -18.25 -1.53 -13.00
CA ASP A 530 -19.59 -1.02 -13.29
C ASP A 530 -20.58 -1.28 -12.14
N GLU A 531 -21.81 -1.70 -12.48
CA GLU A 531 -22.89 -1.92 -11.51
C GLU A 531 -22.51 -2.97 -10.45
N GLU A 532 -21.83 -4.05 -10.83
CA GLU A 532 -21.43 -5.10 -9.87
C GLU A 532 -20.39 -4.60 -8.87
N GLY A 533 -19.40 -3.82 -9.33
CA GLY A 533 -18.42 -3.20 -8.45
C GLY A 533 -19.07 -2.18 -7.51
N ARG A 534 -20.04 -1.40 -7.99
CA ARG A 534 -20.81 -0.46 -7.14
C ARG A 534 -21.65 -1.19 -6.10
N LYS A 535 -22.35 -2.26 -6.48
CA LYS A 535 -23.14 -3.10 -5.55
C LYS A 535 -22.26 -3.73 -4.48
N ARG A 536 -21.04 -4.17 -4.83
CA ARG A 536 -20.06 -4.67 -3.86
C ARG A 536 -19.65 -3.56 -2.88
N GLY A 537 -19.34 -2.37 -3.40
CA GLY A 537 -19.08 -1.18 -2.57
C GLY A 537 -17.86 -1.29 -1.64
N ILE A 538 -16.92 -2.20 -1.95
CA ILE A 538 -15.68 -2.39 -1.18
C ILE A 538 -14.53 -1.73 -1.95
N PRO A 539 -13.93 -0.65 -1.44
CA PRO A 539 -12.79 -0.02 -2.08
C PRO A 539 -11.51 -0.82 -1.86
N THR A 540 -10.49 -0.57 -2.69
CA THR A 540 -9.11 -0.85 -2.28
C THR A 540 -8.58 0.32 -1.46
N GLU A 541 -8.17 0.07 -0.21
CA GLU A 541 -7.77 1.13 0.71
C GLU A 541 -6.61 0.79 1.64
N ASN A 542 -5.93 1.83 2.13
CA ASN A 542 -4.81 1.70 3.07
C ASN A 542 -3.65 0.89 2.47
N VAL A 543 -3.13 1.35 1.32
CA VAL A 543 -2.06 0.68 0.57
C VAL A 543 -0.77 1.50 0.66
N ILE A 544 0.34 0.83 0.97
CA ILE A 544 1.69 1.39 0.90
C ILE A 544 2.44 0.62 -0.18
N ALA A 545 2.93 1.31 -1.21
CA ALA A 545 3.83 0.79 -2.22
C ALA A 545 5.15 1.55 -2.16
N GLN A 546 6.24 0.86 -1.85
CA GLN A 546 7.53 1.51 -1.67
C GLN A 546 8.71 0.70 -2.18
N ASN A 547 9.81 1.39 -2.47
CA ASN A 547 11.10 0.79 -2.83
C ASN A 547 11.00 -0.22 -3.99
N THR A 548 10.05 -0.02 -4.90
CA THR A 548 9.70 -1.01 -5.93
C THR A 548 10.14 -0.52 -7.30
N THR A 549 10.70 -1.41 -8.11
CA THR A 549 11.10 -1.14 -9.49
C THR A 549 10.14 -1.81 -10.45
N VAL A 550 9.59 -1.05 -11.39
CA VAL A 550 8.79 -1.56 -12.50
C VAL A 550 9.53 -1.28 -13.80
N TYR A 551 9.77 -2.32 -14.58
CA TYR A 551 10.36 -2.27 -15.91
C TYR A 551 9.25 -2.10 -16.96
N HIS A 552 9.32 -2.83 -18.08
CA HIS A 552 8.30 -2.77 -19.10
C HIS A 552 6.93 -3.13 -18.48
N SER A 553 5.95 -2.30 -18.79
CA SER A 553 4.55 -2.42 -18.33
C SER A 553 3.70 -1.35 -19.03
N HIS A 554 2.38 -1.51 -19.08
CA HIS A 554 1.47 -0.44 -19.54
C HIS A 554 1.36 0.73 -18.54
N GLY A 555 1.84 0.55 -17.31
CA GLY A 555 1.82 1.58 -16.28
C GLY A 555 2.67 1.17 -15.07
N GLY A 556 3.53 2.08 -14.60
CA GLY A 556 4.35 1.84 -13.40
C GLY A 556 3.49 1.65 -12.15
N PHE A 557 2.62 2.63 -11.87
CA PHE A 557 1.56 2.52 -10.86
C PHE A 557 0.22 2.97 -11.46
N VAL A 558 -0.82 2.16 -11.24
CA VAL A 558 -2.09 2.25 -11.95
C VAL A 558 -3.27 2.16 -11.00
N ILE A 559 -4.28 3.00 -11.21
CA ILE A 559 -5.62 2.83 -10.64
C ILE A 559 -6.63 2.71 -11.78
N GLY A 560 -7.40 1.63 -11.78
CA GLY A 560 -8.48 1.35 -12.73
C GLY A 560 -8.14 0.31 -13.80
N SER A 561 -9.01 0.10 -14.80
CA SER A 561 -10.25 0.87 -15.02
C SER A 561 -11.39 0.44 -14.10
N GLU A 562 -11.28 -0.74 -13.50
CA GLU A 562 -12.27 -1.38 -12.65
C GLU A 562 -12.19 -0.79 -11.23
N MET A 563 -12.64 0.45 -11.06
CA MET A 563 -12.55 1.21 -9.79
C MET A 563 -13.92 1.53 -9.17
N SER A 564 -14.94 0.74 -9.48
CA SER A 564 -16.34 1.05 -9.16
C SER A 564 -16.68 1.01 -7.67
N GLY A 565 -16.02 0.14 -6.89
CA GLY A 565 -16.06 0.14 -5.42
C GLY A 565 -15.25 1.26 -4.76
N GLY A 566 -14.38 1.94 -5.51
CA GLY A 566 -13.52 3.04 -5.06
C GLY A 566 -12.08 2.64 -4.73
N ALA A 567 -11.21 3.65 -4.57
CA ALA A 567 -9.84 3.47 -4.11
C ALA A 567 -9.41 4.66 -3.25
N ARG A 568 -8.82 4.43 -2.07
CA ARG A 568 -8.42 5.55 -1.19
C ARG A 568 -7.31 5.29 -0.21
N ASN A 569 -6.65 6.36 0.23
CA ASN A 569 -5.58 6.30 1.22
C ASN A 569 -4.42 5.39 0.75
N ILE A 570 -3.83 5.77 -0.38
CA ILE A 570 -2.78 5.01 -1.07
C ILE A 570 -1.51 5.84 -1.15
N PHE A 571 -0.39 5.23 -0.75
CA PHE A 571 0.91 5.87 -0.55
C PHE A 571 1.97 5.19 -1.42
N VAL A 572 2.47 5.89 -2.44
CA VAL A 572 3.48 5.36 -3.38
C VAL A 572 4.77 6.13 -3.23
N SER A 573 5.85 5.52 -2.74
CA SER A 573 7.10 6.26 -2.51
C SER A 573 8.37 5.52 -2.89
N ASN A 574 9.40 6.25 -3.30
CA ASN A 574 10.70 5.66 -3.63
C ASN A 574 10.63 4.56 -4.72
N CYS A 575 9.71 4.69 -5.66
CA CYS A 575 9.57 3.75 -6.78
C CYS A 575 10.31 4.23 -8.02
N THR A 576 10.74 3.27 -8.85
CA THR A 576 11.44 3.54 -10.11
C THR A 576 10.71 2.85 -11.26
N PHE A 577 10.37 3.60 -12.31
CA PHE A 577 9.67 3.11 -13.50
C PHE A 577 10.56 3.27 -14.74
N ILE A 578 10.85 2.17 -15.44
CA ILE A 578 11.83 2.14 -16.53
C ILE A 578 11.22 1.44 -17.74
N GLY A 579 10.97 2.18 -18.82
CA GLY A 579 10.42 1.59 -20.04
C GLY A 579 8.94 1.21 -19.96
N SER A 580 8.21 1.69 -18.95
CA SER A 580 6.75 1.56 -18.90
C SER A 580 6.10 2.53 -19.89
N ASP A 581 4.93 2.17 -20.41
CA ASP A 581 4.18 3.03 -21.33
C ASP A 581 3.77 4.33 -20.65
N ILE A 582 3.19 4.23 -19.44
CA ILE A 582 2.79 5.37 -18.62
C ILE A 582 3.53 5.30 -17.28
N GLY A 583 3.89 6.44 -16.70
CA GLY A 583 4.47 6.49 -15.35
C GLY A 583 3.41 6.24 -14.27
N LEU A 584 2.69 7.31 -13.90
CA LEU A 584 1.52 7.26 -13.00
C LEU A 584 0.24 7.30 -13.82
N ARG A 585 -0.61 6.27 -13.74
CA ARG A 585 -1.77 6.07 -14.64
C ARG A 585 -3.08 5.96 -13.87
N PHE A 586 -3.98 6.92 -14.05
CA PHE A 586 -5.31 6.92 -13.42
C PHE A 586 -6.38 6.88 -14.51
N LYS A 587 -7.07 5.74 -14.64
CA LYS A 587 -7.98 5.47 -15.77
C LYS A 587 -9.39 5.11 -15.29
N THR A 588 -10.40 5.72 -15.90
CA THR A 588 -11.81 5.40 -15.68
C THR A 588 -12.65 5.78 -16.90
N THR A 589 -13.95 5.45 -16.88
CA THR A 589 -14.91 5.84 -17.90
C THR A 589 -16.32 5.90 -17.30
N ARG A 590 -17.24 6.60 -17.99
CA ARG A 590 -18.65 6.64 -17.59
C ARG A 590 -19.22 5.23 -17.53
N GLY A 591 -20.09 5.00 -16.55
CA GLY A 591 -20.62 3.67 -16.24
C GLY A 591 -19.89 3.00 -15.09
N ARG A 592 -18.63 3.38 -14.78
CA ARG A 592 -17.89 2.85 -13.64
C ARG A 592 -18.47 3.34 -12.31
N GLY A 593 -18.69 4.64 -12.16
CA GLY A 593 -18.99 5.24 -10.86
C GLY A 593 -17.77 5.21 -9.92
N GLY A 594 -18.01 5.12 -8.61
CA GLY A 594 -16.95 4.99 -7.61
C GLY A 594 -16.18 6.31 -7.36
N VAL A 595 -15.39 6.31 -6.28
CA VAL A 595 -14.57 7.44 -5.85
C VAL A 595 -13.12 7.01 -5.71
N VAL A 596 -12.20 7.72 -6.36
CA VAL A 596 -10.76 7.62 -6.13
C VAL A 596 -10.29 8.88 -5.42
N GLU A 597 -9.76 8.73 -4.21
CA GLU A 597 -9.35 9.88 -3.39
C GLU A 597 -8.18 9.63 -2.44
N LYS A 598 -7.46 10.69 -2.07
CA LYS A 598 -6.34 10.63 -1.10
C LYS A 598 -5.24 9.69 -1.59
N ILE A 599 -4.72 10.02 -2.76
CA ILE A 599 -3.62 9.29 -3.41
C ILE A 599 -2.36 10.14 -3.30
N TYR A 600 -1.31 9.55 -2.74
CA TYR A 600 -0.04 10.21 -2.47
C TYR A 600 1.06 9.52 -3.25
N ALA A 601 1.88 10.28 -3.98
CA ALA A 601 3.05 9.74 -4.68
C ALA A 601 4.26 10.63 -4.45
N SER A 602 5.38 10.07 -4.00
CA SER A 602 6.59 10.86 -3.74
C SER A 602 7.88 10.15 -4.11
N ASN A 603 8.94 10.90 -4.42
CA ASN A 603 10.26 10.35 -4.73
C ASN A 603 10.22 9.32 -5.87
N ILE A 604 9.53 9.65 -6.97
CA ILE A 604 9.34 8.77 -8.12
C ILE A 604 10.38 9.09 -9.20
N ARG A 605 11.04 8.05 -9.71
CA ARG A 605 12.06 8.17 -10.76
C ARG A 605 11.59 7.43 -12.01
N MET A 606 11.53 8.12 -13.14
CA MET A 606 11.03 7.57 -14.40
C MET A 606 12.09 7.73 -15.49
N LYS A 607 12.25 6.71 -16.33
CA LYS A 607 13.15 6.73 -17.49
C LYS A 607 12.51 6.00 -18.67
N ASP A 608 12.63 6.61 -19.85
CA ASP A 608 12.18 6.05 -21.13
C ASP A 608 10.68 5.68 -21.10
N ILE A 609 9.84 6.58 -20.60
CA ILE A 609 8.38 6.41 -20.62
C ILE A 609 7.88 6.64 -22.05
N ALA A 610 7.10 5.72 -22.60
CA ALA A 610 6.71 5.80 -24.02
C ALA A 610 5.58 6.81 -24.28
N GLY A 611 4.62 6.94 -23.34
CA GLY A 611 3.49 7.86 -23.35
C GLY A 611 3.65 8.97 -22.31
N GLU A 612 2.63 9.20 -21.49
CA GLU A 612 2.60 10.23 -20.46
C GLU A 612 3.39 9.85 -19.19
N ALA A 613 4.15 10.81 -18.63
CA ALA A 613 4.75 10.60 -17.30
C ALA A 613 3.68 10.52 -16.20
N ILE A 614 2.66 11.40 -16.28
CA ILE A 614 1.51 11.42 -15.37
C ILE A 614 0.23 11.57 -16.19
N LEU A 615 -0.67 10.59 -16.08
CA LEU A 615 -1.92 10.52 -16.84
C LEU A 615 -3.13 10.37 -15.91
N PHE A 616 -4.12 11.22 -16.13
CA PHE A 616 -5.48 11.04 -15.69
C PHE A 616 -6.42 11.06 -16.89
N ASP A 617 -7.21 10.01 -17.07
CA ASP A 617 -8.14 9.91 -18.19
C ASP A 617 -9.46 9.28 -17.78
N MET A 618 -10.54 10.06 -17.89
CA MET A 618 -11.92 9.62 -17.64
C MET A 618 -12.64 9.15 -18.93
N TYR A 619 -11.91 8.94 -20.03
CA TYR A 619 -12.40 8.40 -21.30
C TYR A 619 -11.70 7.08 -21.70
N TYR A 620 -11.44 6.20 -20.73
CA TYR A 620 -10.78 4.92 -21.01
C TYR A 620 -11.57 4.03 -22.00
N MET A 621 -10.86 3.37 -22.93
CA MET A 621 -11.43 2.58 -24.04
C MET A 621 -10.88 1.15 -24.18
N ALA A 622 -10.35 0.53 -23.13
CA ALA A 622 -9.84 -0.86 -23.17
C ALA A 622 -8.79 -1.13 -24.28
N LYS A 623 -7.92 -0.15 -24.54
CA LYS A 623 -6.80 -0.24 -25.47
C LYS A 623 -5.47 -0.05 -24.75
N ASP A 624 -4.40 -0.55 -25.36
CA ASP A 624 -3.02 -0.30 -24.96
C ASP A 624 -2.81 1.24 -24.93
N PRO A 625 -2.11 1.78 -23.92
CA PRO A 625 -1.96 3.23 -23.77
C PRO A 625 -1.13 3.85 -24.90
N VAL A 626 -0.14 3.11 -25.41
CA VAL A 626 0.66 3.50 -26.57
C VAL A 626 0.13 2.71 -27.77
N PRO A 627 -0.41 3.39 -28.81
CA PRO A 627 -0.92 2.71 -29.99
C PRO A 627 0.15 1.89 -30.69
N LEU A 628 -0.19 0.67 -31.10
CA LEU A 628 0.70 -0.13 -31.94
C LEU A 628 0.78 0.47 -33.36
N ALA A 629 1.83 0.12 -34.10
CA ALA A 629 2.02 0.60 -35.46
C ALA A 629 0.78 0.32 -36.34
N GLY A 630 0.19 1.37 -36.91
CA GLY A 630 -1.01 1.30 -37.75
C GLY A 630 -2.34 1.46 -37.01
N GLU A 631 -2.36 1.49 -35.68
CA GLU A 631 -3.56 1.79 -34.90
C GLU A 631 -3.82 3.31 -34.87
N LYS A 632 -5.09 3.70 -35.02
CA LYS A 632 -5.53 5.09 -34.84
C LYS A 632 -6.27 5.22 -33.51
N ALA A 633 -5.85 6.17 -32.69
CA ALA A 633 -6.62 6.59 -31.53
C ALA A 633 -7.76 7.50 -31.99
N GLU A 634 -9.00 7.04 -31.86
CA GLU A 634 -10.17 7.89 -32.07
C GLU A 634 -10.34 8.81 -30.86
N MET A 635 -10.61 10.08 -31.12
CA MET A 635 -10.91 11.03 -30.05
C MET A 635 -12.28 10.71 -29.47
N PRO A 636 -12.43 10.67 -28.13
CA PRO A 636 -13.73 10.43 -27.53
C PRO A 636 -14.68 11.59 -27.86
N LYS A 637 -15.97 11.28 -27.98
CA LYS A 637 -17.02 12.29 -28.11
C LYS A 637 -17.08 13.11 -26.82
N ILE A 638 -16.89 14.42 -26.94
CA ILE A 638 -17.03 15.34 -25.82
C ILE A 638 -18.49 15.79 -25.72
N GLU A 639 -19.17 15.29 -24.69
CA GLU A 639 -20.54 15.67 -24.35
C GLU A 639 -20.71 15.71 -22.83
N THR A 640 -21.62 16.56 -22.37
CA THR A 640 -22.04 16.63 -20.97
C THR A 640 -23.23 15.69 -20.77
N LEU A 641 -23.15 14.78 -19.80
CA LEU A 641 -24.26 13.90 -19.43
C LEU A 641 -24.76 14.21 -18.00
N PRO A 642 -25.99 13.80 -17.64
CA PRO A 642 -26.46 13.89 -16.25
C PRO A 642 -25.57 13.08 -15.30
N VAL A 643 -25.22 13.68 -14.16
CA VAL A 643 -24.52 12.97 -13.08
C VAL A 643 -25.43 11.89 -12.50
N ASN A 644 -24.91 10.66 -12.42
CA ASN A 644 -25.59 9.52 -11.81
C ASN A 644 -24.58 8.64 -11.06
N GLU A 645 -25.02 7.51 -10.49
CA GLU A 645 -24.14 6.58 -9.76
C GLU A 645 -22.98 6.00 -10.60
N GLY A 646 -23.12 5.97 -11.93
CA GLY A 646 -22.09 5.55 -12.87
C GLY A 646 -21.13 6.67 -13.29
N THR A 647 -21.30 7.90 -12.79
CA THR A 647 -20.36 9.00 -13.00
C THR A 647 -19.16 8.85 -12.06
N PRO A 648 -17.93 8.60 -12.57
CA PRO A 648 -16.76 8.40 -11.73
C PRO A 648 -16.25 9.72 -11.11
N VAL A 649 -15.66 9.64 -9.92
CA VAL A 649 -15.11 10.81 -9.20
C VAL A 649 -13.64 10.59 -8.89
N PHE A 650 -12.77 11.46 -9.42
CA PHE A 650 -11.35 11.54 -9.08
C PHE A 650 -11.09 12.86 -8.32
N ARG A 651 -10.60 12.76 -7.08
CA ARG A 651 -10.21 13.94 -6.28
C ARG A 651 -9.02 13.69 -5.36
N ASP A 652 -8.39 14.74 -4.85
CA ASP A 652 -7.40 14.67 -3.77
C ASP A 652 -6.17 13.81 -4.10
N PHE A 653 -5.35 14.29 -5.05
CA PHE A 653 -4.08 13.69 -5.45
C PHE A 653 -2.91 14.59 -5.05
N PHE A 654 -1.91 14.05 -4.35
CA PHE A 654 -0.79 14.80 -3.78
C PHE A 654 0.54 14.18 -4.19
N PHE A 655 1.20 14.80 -5.17
CA PHE A 655 2.43 14.31 -5.76
C PHE A 655 3.61 15.25 -5.48
N SER A 656 4.75 14.68 -5.13
CA SER A 656 5.98 15.44 -4.83
C SER A 656 7.23 14.73 -5.33
N ASP A 657 8.28 15.50 -5.65
CA ASP A 657 9.62 14.98 -5.90
C ASP A 657 9.66 13.90 -7.02
N ILE A 658 9.20 14.29 -8.21
CA ILE A 658 9.11 13.42 -9.40
C ILE A 658 10.17 13.83 -10.42
N VAL A 659 10.95 12.85 -10.87
CA VAL A 659 11.91 13.05 -11.97
C VAL A 659 11.58 12.10 -13.10
N CYS A 660 11.35 12.63 -14.30
CA CYS A 660 11.12 11.86 -15.51
C CYS A 660 12.12 12.24 -16.60
N ARG A 661 12.86 11.24 -17.09
CA ARG A 661 13.79 11.38 -18.22
C ARG A 661 13.23 10.64 -19.43
N GLY A 662 12.46 11.34 -20.26
CA GLY A 662 11.84 10.81 -21.48
C GLY A 662 10.39 10.40 -21.24
N ALA A 663 9.48 11.10 -21.91
CA ALA A 663 8.04 10.85 -21.99
C ALA A 663 7.50 11.53 -23.27
N GLU A 664 6.41 11.05 -23.86
CA GLU A 664 5.71 11.76 -24.93
C GLU A 664 5.06 13.04 -24.40
N LYS A 665 4.48 13.02 -23.19
CA LYS A 665 3.84 14.18 -22.56
C LYS A 665 4.15 14.25 -21.07
N ALA A 666 4.38 15.46 -20.56
CA ALA A 666 4.76 15.66 -19.17
C ALA A 666 3.59 15.33 -18.23
N ILE A 667 2.45 16.00 -18.40
CA ILE A 667 1.26 15.84 -17.55
C ILE A 667 0.03 15.91 -18.45
N PHE A 668 -0.86 14.92 -18.32
CA PHE A 668 -2.13 14.87 -19.01
C PHE A 668 -3.27 14.66 -18.01
N ILE A 669 -4.19 15.61 -17.95
CA ILE A 669 -5.39 15.54 -17.12
C ILE A 669 -6.60 15.73 -18.03
N ARG A 670 -7.46 14.71 -18.13
CA ARG A 670 -8.71 14.76 -18.88
C ARG A 670 -9.87 14.24 -18.05
N GLY A 671 -10.64 15.17 -17.49
CA GLY A 671 -11.92 14.91 -16.83
C GLY A 671 -13.10 14.85 -17.81
N ILE A 672 -14.31 14.75 -17.27
CA ILE A 672 -15.56 14.86 -18.03
C ILE A 672 -16.31 16.15 -17.68
N PRO A 673 -17.08 16.75 -18.62
CA PRO A 673 -17.75 18.03 -18.41
C PRO A 673 -18.61 18.14 -17.14
N GLU A 674 -19.36 17.09 -16.81
CA GLU A 674 -20.22 17.05 -15.61
C GLU A 674 -19.48 16.71 -14.30
N MET A 675 -18.25 16.22 -14.40
CA MET A 675 -17.45 15.79 -13.24
C MET A 675 -15.95 15.99 -13.50
N ASN A 676 -15.50 17.22 -13.25
CA ASN A 676 -14.08 17.56 -13.34
C ASN A 676 -13.23 16.70 -12.40
N ILE A 677 -11.98 16.43 -12.79
CA ILE A 677 -10.94 15.91 -11.87
C ILE A 677 -10.58 17.03 -10.90
N ARG A 678 -10.55 16.75 -9.58
CA ARG A 678 -10.43 17.79 -8.55
C ARG A 678 -9.19 17.68 -7.68
N ASN A 679 -8.67 18.81 -7.23
CA ASN A 679 -7.62 18.89 -6.21
C ASN A 679 -6.41 17.99 -6.51
N VAL A 680 -5.74 18.27 -7.63
CA VAL A 680 -4.48 17.61 -8.01
C VAL A 680 -3.34 18.56 -7.68
N GLN A 681 -2.46 18.16 -6.77
CA GLN A 681 -1.31 18.94 -6.33
C GLN A 681 -0.04 18.22 -6.75
N ILE A 682 0.81 18.89 -7.53
CA ILE A 682 2.10 18.36 -7.98
C ILE A 682 3.17 19.38 -7.64
N SER A 683 4.15 18.97 -6.85
CA SER A 683 5.25 19.83 -6.40
C SER A 683 6.63 19.22 -6.70
N ASN A 684 7.61 20.07 -6.98
CA ASN A 684 9.01 19.67 -7.19
C ASN A 684 9.16 18.56 -8.25
N ALA A 685 8.86 18.88 -9.51
CA ALA A 685 8.97 17.92 -10.60
C ALA A 685 9.95 18.39 -11.68
N VAL A 686 10.78 17.48 -12.19
CA VAL A 686 11.62 17.70 -13.38
C VAL A 686 11.20 16.70 -14.45
N LEU A 687 10.59 17.19 -15.52
CA LEU A 687 9.98 16.36 -16.56
C LEU A 687 10.62 16.68 -17.91
N GLN A 688 11.44 15.76 -18.41
CA GLN A 688 11.88 15.74 -19.80
C GLN A 688 10.85 14.99 -20.64
N SER A 689 10.25 15.69 -21.59
CA SER A 689 9.17 15.15 -22.43
C SER A 689 9.19 15.72 -23.85
N ARG A 690 8.41 15.13 -24.76
CA ARG A 690 8.18 15.73 -26.08
C ARG A 690 7.18 16.89 -26.00
N LYS A 691 6.04 16.69 -25.35
CA LYS A 691 4.97 17.70 -25.16
C LYS A 691 4.87 18.12 -23.70
N GLY A 692 4.36 19.32 -23.48
CA GLY A 692 4.20 19.92 -22.15
C GLY A 692 3.00 19.39 -21.38
N ILE A 693 2.23 20.31 -20.79
CA ILE A 693 1.12 20.03 -19.86
C ILE A 693 -0.21 20.23 -20.56
N GLU A 694 -1.17 19.35 -20.29
CA GLU A 694 -2.56 19.47 -20.75
C GLU A 694 -3.54 19.21 -19.62
N CYS A 695 -4.45 20.16 -19.40
CA CYS A 695 -5.52 20.09 -18.40
C CYS A 695 -6.87 20.39 -19.04
N THR A 696 -7.74 19.39 -19.10
CA THR A 696 -9.08 19.49 -19.68
C THR A 696 -10.12 19.00 -18.67
N GLU A 697 -11.14 19.83 -18.39
CA GLU A 697 -12.18 19.56 -17.37
C GLU A 697 -11.57 19.22 -16.00
N ALA A 698 -10.70 20.11 -15.50
CA ALA A 698 -10.04 19.97 -14.20
C ALA A 698 -10.34 21.18 -13.28
N THR A 699 -10.48 20.92 -11.98
CA THR A 699 -10.72 21.97 -10.98
C THR A 699 -9.73 21.89 -9.83
N GLY A 700 -9.09 23.00 -9.47
CA GLY A 700 -8.18 23.04 -8.31
C GLY A 700 -6.86 22.30 -8.54
N VAL A 701 -6.25 22.45 -9.72
CA VAL A 701 -4.92 21.88 -9.99
C VAL A 701 -3.85 22.86 -9.51
N VAL A 702 -2.91 22.39 -8.70
CA VAL A 702 -1.77 23.17 -8.20
C VAL A 702 -0.48 22.55 -8.70
N LEU A 703 0.29 23.31 -9.47
CA LEU A 703 1.59 22.94 -10.00
C LEU A 703 2.64 23.88 -9.40
N LYS A 704 3.55 23.36 -8.58
CA LYS A 704 4.57 24.16 -7.88
C LYS A 704 5.98 23.66 -8.15
N ASN A 705 6.90 24.56 -8.50
CA ASN A 705 8.30 24.22 -8.77
C ASN A 705 8.43 23.11 -9.84
N ILE A 706 7.82 23.34 -11.01
CA ILE A 706 7.85 22.40 -12.11
C ILE A 706 8.89 22.84 -13.13
N ARG A 707 9.87 21.99 -13.45
CA ARG A 707 10.82 22.22 -14.54
C ARG A 707 10.49 21.30 -15.72
N LEU A 708 10.24 21.90 -16.88
CA LEU A 708 9.96 21.22 -18.13
C LEU A 708 11.17 21.31 -19.08
N VAL A 709 11.62 20.16 -19.58
CA VAL A 709 12.58 20.04 -20.67
C VAL A 709 11.83 19.44 -21.87
N THR A 710 11.15 20.31 -22.63
CA THR A 710 10.12 19.90 -23.60
C THR A 710 10.57 20.13 -25.04
N ALA A 711 10.61 19.08 -25.86
CA ALA A 711 11.11 19.14 -27.24
C ALA A 711 10.18 19.89 -28.22
N GLU A 712 8.87 19.77 -28.06
CA GLU A 712 7.81 20.45 -28.82
C GLU A 712 6.98 21.34 -27.86
N PRO A 713 7.51 22.50 -27.43
CA PRO A 713 6.97 23.24 -26.30
C PRO A 713 5.80 24.17 -26.64
N SER A 714 5.08 23.98 -27.76
CA SER A 714 4.05 24.93 -28.23
C SER A 714 2.71 24.26 -28.54
N PRO A 715 1.62 24.55 -27.79
CA PRO A 715 1.64 25.28 -26.52
C PRO A 715 2.38 24.48 -25.42
N LEU A 716 3.05 25.16 -24.50
CA LEU A 716 3.72 24.47 -23.39
C LEU A 716 2.71 24.00 -22.34
N VAL A 717 1.69 24.81 -22.08
CA VAL A 717 0.60 24.51 -21.17
C VAL A 717 -0.73 24.77 -21.88
N TYR A 718 -1.53 23.73 -22.04
CA TYR A 718 -2.87 23.79 -22.58
C TYR A 718 -3.90 23.59 -21.46
N ILE A 719 -4.86 24.52 -21.36
CA ILE A 719 -5.91 24.51 -20.34
C ILE A 719 -7.27 24.68 -21.04
N GLN A 720 -8.16 23.72 -20.88
CA GLN A 720 -9.50 23.75 -21.46
C GLN A 720 -10.59 23.48 -20.43
N ASN A 721 -11.64 24.31 -20.42
CA ASN A 721 -12.79 24.21 -19.50
C ASN A 721 -12.40 23.90 -18.05
N SER A 722 -11.33 24.53 -17.56
CA SER A 722 -10.73 24.20 -16.27
C SER A 722 -10.69 25.40 -15.34
N ASN A 723 -10.93 25.16 -14.04
CA ASN A 723 -11.17 26.22 -13.07
C ASN A 723 -10.22 26.14 -11.86
N GLY A 724 -9.70 27.26 -11.39
CA GLY A 724 -8.88 27.29 -10.17
C GLY A 724 -7.53 26.61 -10.34
N ILE A 725 -6.89 26.81 -11.49
CA ILE A 725 -5.56 26.28 -11.78
C ILE A 725 -4.50 27.24 -11.22
N SER A 726 -3.57 26.76 -10.41
CA SER A 726 -2.47 27.54 -9.85
C SER A 726 -1.14 26.98 -10.35
N ILE A 727 -0.35 27.81 -11.02
CA ILE A 727 0.98 27.46 -11.53
C ILE A 727 1.98 28.41 -10.89
N ASP A 728 2.80 27.89 -10.00
CA ASP A 728 3.78 28.66 -9.23
C ASP A 728 5.20 28.16 -9.54
N ASN A 729 6.06 29.05 -10.01
CA ASN A 729 7.44 28.74 -10.39
C ASN A 729 7.55 27.62 -11.45
N LEU A 730 6.91 27.83 -12.61
CA LEU A 730 7.12 27.01 -13.80
C LEU A 730 8.42 27.44 -14.49
N MET A 731 9.37 26.51 -14.55
CA MET A 731 10.65 26.67 -15.24
C MET A 731 10.61 25.86 -16.54
N TYR A 732 11.14 26.43 -17.62
CA TYR A 732 11.26 25.73 -18.88
C TYR A 732 12.54 26.11 -19.63
N ASP A 733 13.19 25.11 -20.21
CA ASP A 733 14.56 25.25 -20.69
C ASP A 733 14.61 25.85 -22.11
N LEU A 734 13.76 25.36 -23.02
CA LEU A 734 13.71 25.75 -24.43
C LEU A 734 12.71 26.90 -24.70
N PRO A 735 12.97 27.79 -25.67
CA PRO A 735 12.00 28.79 -26.10
C PRO A 735 10.68 28.18 -26.58
N THR A 736 9.57 28.89 -26.40
CA THR A 736 8.25 28.47 -26.87
C THR A 736 7.56 29.56 -27.68
N ASP A 737 6.88 29.15 -28.77
CA ASP A 737 6.03 30.06 -29.52
C ASP A 737 4.80 30.48 -28.71
N LEU A 738 4.18 29.56 -27.98
CA LEU A 738 3.01 29.81 -27.15
C LEU A 738 3.18 29.15 -25.77
N LEU A 739 3.25 29.95 -24.70
CA LEU A 739 3.41 29.42 -23.36
C LEU A 739 2.09 28.84 -22.81
N PHE A 740 1.03 29.66 -22.73
CA PHE A 740 -0.28 29.24 -22.25
C PHE A 740 -1.34 29.33 -23.36
N SER A 741 -2.04 28.23 -23.63
CA SER A 741 -3.27 28.22 -24.42
C SER A 741 -4.45 27.94 -23.50
N VAL A 742 -5.35 28.92 -23.35
CA VAL A 742 -6.54 28.80 -22.50
C VAL A 742 -7.77 28.79 -23.38
N THR A 743 -8.55 27.72 -23.32
CA THR A 743 -9.74 27.55 -24.17
C THR A 743 -10.97 27.18 -23.37
N GLY A 744 -12.16 27.40 -23.96
CA GLY A 744 -13.43 27.01 -23.35
C GLY A 744 -14.03 28.07 -22.43
N ASP A 745 -15.34 28.24 -22.52
CA ASP A 745 -16.13 29.23 -21.79
C ASP A 745 -16.16 29.00 -20.27
N ARG A 746 -15.85 27.78 -19.80
CA ARG A 746 -15.75 27.44 -18.37
C ARG A 746 -14.36 27.61 -17.78
N SER A 747 -13.36 28.02 -18.58
CA SER A 747 -12.02 28.28 -18.05
C SER A 747 -12.00 29.55 -17.20
N ALA A 748 -11.60 29.43 -15.93
CA ALA A 748 -11.64 30.54 -14.97
C ALA A 748 -10.63 30.38 -13.82
N ASN A 749 -10.35 31.48 -13.12
CA ASN A 749 -9.51 31.49 -11.90
C ASN A 749 -8.13 30.85 -12.07
N ILE A 750 -7.52 30.98 -13.24
CA ILE A 750 -6.17 30.49 -13.52
C ILE A 750 -5.18 31.54 -13.00
N LYS A 751 -4.22 31.12 -12.19
CA LYS A 751 -3.21 31.99 -11.58
C LYS A 751 -1.83 31.46 -11.92
N VAL A 752 -0.97 32.34 -12.43
CA VAL A 752 0.43 32.03 -12.72
C VAL A 752 1.30 33.00 -11.92
N SER A 753 2.24 32.48 -11.14
CA SER A 753 3.21 33.28 -10.37
C SER A 753 4.63 32.75 -10.56
N GLN A 754 5.62 33.64 -10.40
CA GLN A 754 7.05 33.31 -10.39
C GLN A 754 7.53 32.52 -11.63
N THR A 755 6.80 32.61 -12.74
CA THR A 755 7.15 31.97 -14.02
C THR A 755 7.92 32.97 -14.86
N ASP A 756 9.07 32.57 -15.41
CA ASP A 756 9.80 33.42 -16.34
C ASP A 756 9.14 33.39 -17.72
N PHE A 757 8.70 34.56 -18.20
CA PHE A 757 8.05 34.70 -19.51
C PHE A 757 9.03 35.12 -20.63
N SER A 758 10.31 35.36 -20.31
CA SER A 758 11.30 35.92 -21.25
C SER A 758 11.54 35.03 -22.47
N LYS A 759 11.35 33.72 -22.33
CA LYS A 759 11.55 32.71 -23.37
C LYS A 759 10.29 32.40 -24.21
N ALA A 760 9.18 33.10 -23.96
CA ALA A 760 7.92 32.90 -24.70
C ALA A 760 7.71 34.01 -25.74
N LYS A 761 7.50 33.63 -27.00
CA LYS A 761 7.12 34.58 -28.06
C LYS A 761 5.70 35.13 -27.85
N THR A 762 4.76 34.25 -27.56
CA THR A 762 3.40 34.60 -27.14
C THR A 762 3.15 34.00 -25.75
N LYS A 763 2.84 34.87 -24.78
CA LYS A 763 2.63 34.46 -23.38
C LYS A 763 1.34 33.67 -23.22
N THR A 764 0.26 34.16 -23.80
CA THR A 764 -1.09 33.61 -23.60
C THR A 764 -1.91 33.73 -24.88
N SER A 765 -2.70 32.71 -25.18
CA SER A 765 -3.76 32.74 -26.19
C SER A 765 -5.08 32.31 -25.55
N PHE A 766 -6.18 32.92 -26.00
CA PHE A 766 -7.52 32.62 -25.52
C PHE A 766 -8.41 32.19 -26.70
N GLY A 767 -9.13 31.09 -26.54
CA GLY A 767 -9.98 30.54 -27.61
C GLY A 767 -11.28 29.93 -27.10
N PHE A 768 -12.21 29.67 -28.02
CA PHE A 768 -13.44 28.91 -27.74
C PHE A 768 -14.23 29.42 -26.51
N GLY A 769 -14.33 30.73 -26.32
CA GLY A 769 -15.10 31.36 -25.24
C GLY A 769 -14.31 31.75 -23.99
N ALA A 770 -13.06 31.29 -23.83
CA ALA A 770 -12.20 31.73 -22.72
C ALA A 770 -11.92 33.23 -22.80
N GLN A 771 -11.93 33.91 -21.65
CA GLN A 771 -11.71 35.36 -21.56
C GLN A 771 -10.30 35.67 -21.05
N PRO A 772 -9.71 36.83 -21.40
CA PRO A 772 -8.43 37.25 -20.82
C PRO A 772 -8.43 37.28 -19.29
N SER A 773 -9.56 37.62 -18.66
CA SER A 773 -9.74 37.60 -17.20
C SER A 773 -9.71 36.21 -16.58
N SER A 774 -9.80 35.14 -17.38
CA SER A 774 -9.70 33.76 -16.92
C SER A 774 -8.31 33.44 -16.38
N LEU A 775 -7.26 34.15 -16.80
CA LEU A 775 -5.88 33.95 -16.40
C LEU A 775 -5.26 35.25 -15.84
N ILE A 776 -4.72 35.16 -14.63
CA ILE A 776 -4.00 36.25 -13.96
C ILE A 776 -2.52 35.86 -13.82
N ILE A 777 -1.64 36.68 -14.39
CA ILE A 777 -0.17 36.58 -14.22
C ILE A 777 0.23 37.52 -13.09
N LYS A 778 0.94 37.01 -12.08
CA LYS A 778 1.42 37.75 -10.90
C LYS A 778 2.94 37.80 -10.81
#